data_AF-A0A293N418-F1
#
_entry.id   AF-A0A293N418-F1
#
_cell.length_a   1.000
_cell.length_b   1.000
_cell.length_c   1.000
_cell.angle_alpha   90.00
_cell.angle_beta   90.00
_cell.angle_gamma   90.00
#
_symmetry.space_group_name_H-M   'P 1'
#
loop_
_entity.id
_entity.type
_entity.pdbx_description
1 polymer ?
#
loop_
_entity_poly.entity_id
_entity_poly.type
_entity_poly.pdbx_seq_one_letter_code
_entity_poly.pdbx_strand_id
1 'polypeptide(L)'
;MPWLAELVESCEGSFDHLPVQCLCEFLLSDALECNTTNFDQEEERADKGKGKALQNKKRKQQQLLQHLQKLLRSSDDLQSTCEVLDYLMRRLSSQQQNARMVATKGLTLVLSQAGTVAEPGRNVSLRNYDWLLRDIPVLPHFKVVRIQVSHTLRVACQVENDPSAITAYVKFLATYTLDEDLAELSLDIAQLIVERSTIINCILPQDTTTSIYSQTFLTSLLDIFTRYLQVARKPSKDMYWYECQDHIMVQWPSGETATMHILVVHSMIILLTYGPPEHDPEPFTALLETWFPQDGDPPQAFLVDTSEEALLLPDWLKLKMIRSSVEVLVDAALKDLDPNQLVLFIQSFGIPVHSMSKLLACLDEAVEYDEEAVVQAVVDKAYMSQLVEVQHQRGAVGGERFYRLLGESEYGDAAADDDDIEPVPTSVIQHAPPRPIDASRIDSVSKAVVQLYSLDPRLGKLGNKQEQELFRGLQKAFSQDVLRKCLFGSSLAEFIHTCEHILESDQCERFVSALHTKPCVSCSLFRLAIAAQQKAASNSPLVFKFQWVCSKILELTKTVSPLTNVLKHFCTTSSSSRNKDQAPRRLSQADMKSANIVDALTSVAQNEPKRFEEALCVLVQRAIKLGNSQPLIHALSKILCGNMFECEKVTTSFVIVDWLEHLEPECISSSPELQYQLLFHNSTKNPLLKTTFRPYLLALLIHRAHWNTLHNVIEEVLSSSKQQYDPSAVLDFLQACMFIPKIWQGRDKKIPKHYTPEKILLFSPDQVCRMTDYIIEESLMKCERGGEPETKLSSRVPLLEQGCTDQILISSVVHHLVTIIQSEPARRGAAKDLLAELYLCIPSIISSSDAVVDVLKDTEPQISGQTKVDVLSHTLLLALSIADLNRQAYQKLGDLNLACRKLAATHPELLLRQLPMVASLLHSRSGVGTFLFGTRNQPSFFVNMLGMLELLVPQLFADAFCHTVNEIFDVYVEAFQSHLVFMRNPETRELVANLLNNFLLLIHRYLQHSSTEARLWIQKQFPNFQDMASVFPDLMSLRTLLAGTCMHHYQPDSSENLKDSEPGTSKASFQSSSSAMQGCHMNPALRDLRLSMENENCNPEEMFGIMKELEMIASRRPEVLLSYQDDLQCIVLSSLNMACCSLAFRLLLQSIRHAPRTAGQFISGYLQCLGSDRREIVQIALERLPEFVVLAQEHGSILLQKAFQVGISTNVNSAVPITEALMLLNLQYGN
;
A
#
# COMPACT_ATOMS: atom_id res chain seq x y z
N MET A 1 2.16 -28.56 10.16
CA MET A 1 1.88 -29.16 11.50
C MET A 1 2.73 -30.42 11.68
N PRO A 2 3.85 -30.36 12.42
CA PRO A 2 4.82 -31.47 12.48
C PRO A 2 4.28 -32.73 13.19
N TRP A 3 3.42 -32.58 14.21
CA TRP A 3 2.83 -33.71 14.94
C TRP A 3 1.96 -34.63 14.06
N LEU A 4 1.31 -34.09 13.03
CA LEU A 4 0.47 -34.84 12.10
C LEU A 4 1.33 -35.72 11.20
N ALA A 5 2.51 -35.23 10.80
CA ALA A 5 3.45 -36.00 10.00
C ALA A 5 4.00 -37.19 10.81
N GLU A 6 4.37 -36.96 12.08
CA GLU A 6 4.82 -38.04 12.99
C GLU A 6 3.71 -39.08 13.25
N LEU A 7 2.44 -38.65 13.33
CA LEU A 7 1.29 -39.54 13.52
C LEU A 7 1.02 -40.41 12.29
N VAL A 8 1.05 -39.83 11.09
CA VAL A 8 0.90 -40.57 9.82
C VAL A 8 2.11 -41.47 9.57
N GLU A 9 3.30 -41.06 10.01
CA GLU A 9 4.53 -41.85 9.91
C GLU A 9 4.56 -43.03 10.89
N SER A 10 3.96 -42.92 12.07
CA SER A 10 3.88 -44.01 13.07
C SER A 10 2.80 -45.05 12.78
N CYS A 11 1.85 -44.76 11.89
CA CYS A 11 0.86 -45.75 11.45
C CYS A 11 1.46 -46.73 10.43
N GLU A 12 1.78 -47.95 10.86
CA GLU A 12 2.32 -49.04 10.02
C GLU A 12 1.25 -49.70 9.13
N GLY A 13 0.63 -48.92 8.22
CA GLY A 13 -0.10 -49.46 7.07
C GLY A 13 -1.62 -49.58 7.19
N SER A 14 -2.24 -49.12 8.28
CA SER A 14 -3.71 -49.04 8.39
C SER A 14 -4.17 -47.58 8.51
N PHE A 15 -4.41 -46.93 7.37
CA PHE A 15 -4.96 -45.56 7.33
C PHE A 15 -6.39 -45.48 7.88
N ASP A 16 -7.09 -46.61 7.98
CA ASP A 16 -8.46 -46.73 8.49
C ASP A 16 -8.64 -46.25 9.96
N HIS A 17 -7.55 -46.17 10.73
CA HIS A 17 -7.60 -45.72 12.14
C HIS A 17 -7.50 -44.19 12.29
N LEU A 18 -7.20 -43.46 11.20
CA LEU A 18 -7.03 -42.01 11.23
C LEU A 18 -8.27 -41.32 10.65
N PRO A 19 -8.74 -40.20 11.26
CA PRO A 19 -9.81 -39.41 10.67
C PRO A 19 -9.42 -38.93 9.26
N VAL A 20 -10.36 -39.03 8.32
CA VAL A 20 -10.19 -38.60 6.92
C VAL A 20 -9.69 -37.16 6.83
N GLN A 21 -10.13 -36.29 7.74
CA GLN A 21 -9.71 -34.89 7.83
C GLN A 21 -8.19 -34.73 8.05
N CYS A 22 -7.60 -35.59 8.90
CA CYS A 22 -6.16 -35.62 9.17
C CYS A 22 -5.39 -36.11 7.95
N LEU A 23 -5.93 -37.09 7.24
CA LEU A 23 -5.37 -37.63 6.00
C LEU A 23 -5.37 -36.58 4.88
N CYS A 24 -6.48 -35.88 4.70
CA CYS A 24 -6.58 -34.77 3.76
C CYS A 24 -5.63 -33.62 4.13
N GLU A 25 -5.52 -33.25 5.41
CA GLU A 25 -4.63 -32.16 5.83
C GLU A 25 -3.14 -32.48 5.63
N PHE A 26 -2.76 -33.75 5.84
CA PHE A 26 -1.41 -34.22 5.54
C PHE A 26 -1.11 -34.14 4.03
N LEU A 27 -2.06 -34.54 3.17
CA LEU A 27 -1.93 -34.43 1.72
C LEU A 27 -1.78 -32.97 1.25
N LEU A 28 -2.58 -32.05 1.82
CA LEU A 28 -2.57 -30.63 1.45
C LEU A 28 -1.32 -29.90 1.97
N SER A 29 -0.78 -30.30 3.13
CA SER A 29 0.45 -29.71 3.70
C SER A 29 1.67 -29.90 2.79
N ASP A 30 1.76 -31.02 2.08
CA ASP A 30 2.86 -31.31 1.13
C ASP A 30 2.61 -30.67 -0.26
N ALA A 31 1.35 -30.49 -0.66
CA ALA A 31 1.00 -29.76 -1.88
C ALA A 31 1.39 -28.27 -1.81
N LEU A 32 1.47 -27.71 -0.59
CA LEU A 32 2.06 -26.40 -0.30
C LEU A 32 3.59 -26.41 -0.44
N GLU A 33 4.28 -27.50 -0.06
CA GLU A 33 5.74 -27.66 -0.18
C GLU A 33 6.19 -27.82 -1.65
N CYS A 34 5.32 -28.33 -2.54
CA CYS A 34 5.63 -28.47 -3.97
C CYS A 34 5.58 -27.15 -4.76
N ASN A 35 4.98 -26.07 -4.23
CA ASN A 35 4.95 -24.77 -4.92
C ASN A 35 6.30 -24.03 -4.88
N THR A 36 7.24 -24.42 -4.03
CA THR A 36 8.57 -23.80 -3.93
C THR A 36 9.63 -24.50 -4.79
N THR A 37 9.28 -25.58 -5.49
CA THR A 37 10.19 -26.28 -6.40
C THR A 37 9.59 -26.32 -7.80
N ASN A 38 10.11 -25.49 -8.70
CA ASN A 38 9.78 -25.54 -10.12
C ASN A 38 10.01 -26.97 -10.64
N PHE A 39 8.96 -27.59 -11.16
CA PHE A 39 9.04 -28.84 -11.92
C PHE A 39 9.82 -28.57 -13.20
N ASP A 40 11.00 -29.17 -13.31
CA ASP A 40 11.53 -29.85 -14.50
C ASP A 40 13.07 -29.92 -14.37
N GLN A 41 13.61 -30.96 -13.69
CA GLN A 41 14.96 -31.55 -13.97
C GLN A 41 15.51 -32.61 -12.98
N GLU A 42 14.78 -33.07 -11.96
CA GLU A 42 15.37 -33.98 -10.93
C GLU A 42 14.80 -35.42 -10.90
N GLU A 43 14.62 -36.09 -12.04
CA GLU A 43 14.26 -37.52 -12.03
C GLU A 43 15.41 -38.52 -12.24
N GLU A 44 16.64 -38.08 -12.54
CA GLU A 44 17.78 -39.00 -12.69
C GLU A 44 18.93 -38.68 -11.73
N ARG A 45 18.88 -39.24 -10.50
CA ARG A 45 20.02 -39.85 -9.77
C ARG A 45 19.60 -40.22 -8.34
N ALA A 46 19.26 -41.49 -8.14
CA ALA A 46 18.95 -42.07 -6.84
C ALA A 46 20.23 -42.30 -6.03
N ASP A 47 20.49 -41.43 -5.04
CA ASP A 47 21.56 -41.62 -4.05
C ASP A 47 21.04 -42.31 -2.77
N LYS A 48 21.72 -43.39 -2.38
CA LYS A 48 21.22 -44.46 -1.49
C LYS A 48 21.41 -44.13 -0.01
N GLY A 49 20.68 -43.15 0.54
CA GLY A 49 20.76 -42.84 1.98
C GLY A 49 19.63 -41.95 2.49
N LYS A 50 19.67 -40.65 2.18
CA LYS A 50 18.58 -39.68 2.46
C LYS A 50 17.39 -39.83 1.50
N GLY A 51 17.65 -40.40 0.32
CA GLY A 51 16.62 -40.83 -0.62
C GLY A 51 15.61 -41.78 0.02
N LYS A 52 15.96 -42.57 1.04
CA LYS A 52 15.01 -43.50 1.68
C LYS A 52 13.94 -42.80 2.51
N ALA A 53 14.23 -41.71 3.22
CA ALA A 53 13.22 -40.99 4.01
C ALA A 53 12.29 -40.17 3.11
N LEU A 54 12.85 -39.47 2.11
CA LEU A 54 12.06 -38.73 1.12
C LEU A 54 11.29 -39.67 0.17
N GLN A 55 11.89 -40.79 -0.27
CA GLN A 55 11.17 -41.85 -1.00
C GLN A 55 10.15 -42.56 -0.11
N ASN A 56 10.41 -42.75 1.18
CA ASN A 56 9.41 -43.31 2.09
C ASN A 56 8.25 -42.33 2.32
N LYS A 57 8.51 -41.01 2.44
CA LYS A 57 7.48 -39.96 2.50
C LYS A 57 6.67 -39.93 1.21
N LYS A 58 7.32 -39.88 0.03
CA LYS A 58 6.66 -39.97 -1.29
C LYS A 58 5.90 -41.29 -1.49
N ARG A 59 6.45 -42.43 -1.03
CA ARG A 59 5.80 -43.76 -1.10
C ARG A 59 4.58 -43.83 -0.18
N LYS A 60 4.67 -43.30 1.05
CA LYS A 60 3.55 -43.20 1.98
C LYS A 60 2.48 -42.23 1.48
N GLN A 61 2.87 -41.12 0.86
CA GLN A 61 1.96 -40.19 0.19
C GLN A 61 1.27 -40.86 -1.00
N GLN A 62 1.98 -41.64 -1.80
CA GLN A 62 1.40 -42.41 -2.90
C GLN A 62 0.47 -43.51 -2.38
N GLN A 63 0.82 -44.17 -1.27
CA GLN A 63 -0.06 -45.12 -0.58
C GLN A 63 -1.31 -44.44 0.00
N LEU A 64 -1.16 -43.24 0.57
CA LEU A 64 -2.26 -42.43 1.08
C LEU A 64 -3.18 -41.97 -0.05
N LEU A 65 -2.62 -41.51 -1.16
CA LEU A 65 -3.37 -41.10 -2.34
C LEU A 65 -4.09 -42.29 -2.96
N GLN A 66 -3.45 -43.45 -3.06
CA GLN A 66 -4.11 -44.71 -3.47
C GLN A 66 -5.22 -45.11 -2.50
N HIS A 67 -5.03 -44.90 -1.20
CA HIS A 67 -6.03 -45.18 -0.19
C HIS A 67 -7.24 -44.23 -0.30
N LEU A 68 -7.03 -42.91 -0.43
CA LEU A 68 -8.09 -41.93 -0.66
C LEU A 68 -8.81 -42.16 -2.00
N GLN A 69 -8.08 -42.50 -3.07
CA GLN A 69 -8.66 -42.89 -4.35
C GLN A 69 -9.48 -44.18 -4.25
N LYS A 70 -9.05 -45.14 -3.43
CA LYS A 70 -9.79 -46.37 -3.17
C LYS A 70 -11.06 -46.09 -2.37
N LEU A 71 -10.99 -45.21 -1.36
CA LEU A 71 -12.14 -44.79 -0.56
C LEU A 71 -13.21 -44.10 -1.42
N LEU A 72 -12.81 -43.23 -2.36
CA LEU A 72 -13.75 -42.55 -3.26
C LEU A 72 -14.37 -43.49 -4.32
N ARG A 73 -13.71 -44.61 -4.62
CA ARG A 73 -14.13 -45.57 -5.65
C ARG A 73 -14.73 -46.84 -5.08
N SER A 74 -14.67 -47.07 -3.77
CA SER A 74 -15.36 -48.18 -3.12
C SER A 74 -16.87 -47.93 -3.16
N SER A 75 -17.65 -48.97 -3.44
CA SER A 75 -19.11 -48.88 -3.49
C SER A 75 -19.76 -48.98 -2.11
N ASP A 76 -18.96 -49.24 -1.07
CA ASP A 76 -19.44 -49.58 0.27
C ASP A 76 -19.27 -48.42 1.28
N ASP A 77 -18.36 -47.47 1.02
CA ASP A 77 -17.98 -46.42 1.99
C ASP A 77 -18.53 -45.02 1.62
N LEU A 78 -19.86 -44.87 1.67
CA LEU A 78 -20.56 -43.61 1.40
C LEU A 78 -20.07 -42.48 2.34
N GLN A 79 -19.94 -42.76 3.63
CA GLN A 79 -19.61 -41.75 4.64
C GLN A 79 -18.20 -41.21 4.45
N SER A 80 -17.20 -42.08 4.23
CA SER A 80 -15.82 -41.67 3.98
C SER A 80 -15.70 -40.89 2.66
N THR A 81 -16.45 -41.26 1.62
CA THR A 81 -16.52 -40.52 0.36
C THR A 81 -17.02 -39.09 0.57
N CYS A 82 -18.12 -38.95 1.32
CA CYS A 82 -18.66 -37.65 1.69
C CYS A 82 -17.66 -36.85 2.52
N GLU A 83 -17.02 -37.42 3.54
CA GLU A 83 -16.05 -36.72 4.40
C GLU A 83 -14.81 -36.21 3.65
N VAL A 84 -14.26 -37.01 2.73
CA VAL A 84 -13.11 -36.59 1.88
C VAL A 84 -13.49 -35.37 1.05
N LEU A 85 -14.61 -35.45 0.34
CA LEU A 85 -15.07 -34.38 -0.55
C LEU A 85 -15.50 -33.15 0.26
N ASP A 86 -16.17 -33.33 1.39
CA ASP A 86 -16.58 -32.27 2.31
C ASP A 86 -15.39 -31.41 2.72
N TYR A 87 -14.33 -32.07 3.17
CA TYR A 87 -13.16 -31.41 3.72
C TYR A 87 -12.42 -30.59 2.65
N LEU A 88 -12.22 -31.18 1.47
CA LEU A 88 -11.53 -30.52 0.37
C LEU A 88 -12.38 -29.40 -0.26
N MET A 89 -13.67 -29.66 -0.51
CA MET A 89 -14.56 -28.71 -1.19
C MET A 89 -14.91 -27.50 -0.32
N ARG A 90 -15.08 -27.67 1.00
CA ARG A 90 -15.30 -26.52 1.92
C ARG A 90 -14.18 -25.48 1.84
N ARG A 91 -12.95 -25.90 1.53
CA ARG A 91 -11.80 -24.99 1.38
C ARG A 91 -11.85 -24.17 0.10
N LEU A 92 -12.62 -24.58 -0.92
CA LEU A 92 -12.90 -23.76 -2.10
C LEU A 92 -13.74 -22.53 -1.74
N SER A 93 -14.55 -22.59 -0.68
CA SER A 93 -15.31 -21.46 -0.16
C SER A 93 -14.50 -20.56 0.80
N SER A 94 -13.20 -20.83 0.99
CA SER A 94 -12.33 -20.01 1.83
C SER A 94 -12.07 -18.64 1.21
N GLN A 95 -12.05 -17.59 2.04
CA GLN A 95 -11.64 -16.24 1.63
C GLN A 95 -10.18 -16.20 1.14
N GLN A 96 -9.34 -17.13 1.59
CA GLN A 96 -7.92 -17.19 1.25
C GLN A 96 -7.67 -17.88 -0.10
N GLN A 97 -7.08 -17.17 -1.06
CA GLN A 97 -6.77 -17.71 -2.40
C GLN A 97 -5.83 -18.92 -2.35
N ASN A 98 -4.80 -18.90 -1.50
CA ASN A 98 -3.87 -20.03 -1.37
C ASN A 98 -4.57 -21.32 -0.91
N ALA A 99 -5.55 -21.21 0.00
CA ALA A 99 -6.33 -22.35 0.44
C ALA A 99 -7.18 -22.94 -0.69
N ARG A 100 -7.79 -22.09 -1.53
CA ARG A 100 -8.57 -22.52 -2.72
C ARG A 100 -7.69 -23.20 -3.77
N MET A 101 -6.51 -22.64 -4.05
CA MET A 101 -5.54 -23.21 -4.97
C MET A 101 -5.06 -24.60 -4.53
N VAL A 102 -4.72 -24.74 -3.25
CA VAL A 102 -4.27 -26.02 -2.66
C VAL A 102 -5.39 -27.05 -2.63
N ALA A 103 -6.61 -26.64 -2.31
CA ALA A 103 -7.79 -27.51 -2.38
C ALA A 103 -8.06 -28.00 -3.81
N THR A 104 -7.98 -27.12 -4.81
CA THR A 104 -8.13 -27.48 -6.24
C THR A 104 -7.07 -28.50 -6.66
N LYS A 105 -5.80 -28.28 -6.30
CA LYS A 105 -4.72 -29.27 -6.55
C LYS A 105 -4.98 -30.59 -5.83
N GLY A 106 -5.37 -30.56 -4.56
CA GLY A 106 -5.73 -31.76 -3.81
C GLY A 106 -6.86 -32.56 -4.46
N LEU A 107 -7.92 -31.87 -4.91
CA LEU A 107 -9.05 -32.47 -5.63
C LEU A 107 -8.61 -33.07 -6.97
N THR A 108 -7.77 -32.37 -7.75
CA THR A 108 -7.23 -32.94 -9.00
C THR A 108 -6.43 -34.21 -8.75
N LEU A 109 -5.58 -34.27 -7.72
CA LEU A 109 -4.76 -35.44 -7.41
C LEU A 109 -5.60 -36.63 -6.92
N VAL A 110 -6.60 -36.35 -6.09
CA VAL A 110 -7.45 -37.38 -5.49
C VAL A 110 -8.48 -37.94 -6.48
N LEU A 111 -8.97 -37.13 -7.42
CA LEU A 111 -10.02 -37.54 -8.36
C LEU A 111 -9.46 -38.03 -9.70
N SER A 112 -8.29 -37.56 -10.13
CA SER A 112 -7.71 -37.95 -11.42
C SER A 112 -7.48 -39.45 -11.56
N GLN A 113 -7.75 -39.98 -12.75
CA GLN A 113 -7.36 -41.33 -13.14
C GLN A 113 -5.97 -41.30 -13.77
N ALA A 114 -5.05 -42.11 -13.28
CA ALA A 114 -3.81 -42.41 -14.00
C ALA A 114 -4.17 -43.17 -15.30
N GLY A 115 -4.32 -42.47 -16.42
CA GLY A 115 -4.38 -43.09 -17.75
C GLY A 115 -5.49 -42.67 -18.72
N THR A 116 -6.19 -41.55 -18.56
CA THR A 116 -7.10 -41.08 -19.63
C THR A 116 -6.30 -40.47 -20.79
N VAL A 117 -6.10 -41.28 -21.83
CA VAL A 117 -5.56 -40.89 -23.13
C VAL A 117 -6.33 -39.68 -23.65
N ALA A 118 -5.60 -38.63 -24.01
CA ALA A 118 -6.17 -37.41 -24.57
C ALA A 118 -6.88 -37.72 -25.90
N GLU A 119 -8.20 -37.57 -25.94
CA GLU A 119 -8.91 -37.47 -27.22
C GLU A 119 -8.60 -36.11 -27.87
N PRO A 120 -8.11 -36.09 -29.12
CA PRO A 120 -7.78 -34.86 -29.81
C PRO A 120 -9.08 -34.21 -30.32
N GLY A 121 -9.53 -33.17 -29.64
CA GLY A 121 -10.72 -32.39 -30.05
C GLY A 121 -11.37 -31.54 -28.97
N ARG A 122 -11.03 -31.71 -27.68
CA ARG A 122 -11.62 -30.92 -26.58
C ARG A 122 -10.68 -29.86 -26.00
N ASN A 123 -11.28 -28.68 -25.77
CA ASN A 123 -10.76 -27.39 -25.33
C ASN A 123 -9.59 -27.48 -24.33
N VAL A 124 -8.52 -26.72 -24.58
CA VAL A 124 -7.23 -26.83 -23.87
C VAL A 124 -7.24 -26.17 -22.47
N SER A 125 -8.12 -25.21 -22.19
CA SER A 125 -8.06 -24.39 -20.94
C SER A 125 -9.00 -24.81 -19.80
N LEU A 126 -10.16 -25.45 -20.06
CA LEU A 126 -11.02 -26.00 -18.99
C LEU A 126 -10.51 -27.35 -18.44
N ARG A 127 -9.44 -27.90 -19.02
CA ARG A 127 -8.81 -29.17 -18.61
C ARG A 127 -8.39 -29.18 -17.13
N ASN A 128 -8.05 -28.00 -16.60
CA ASN A 128 -7.67 -27.84 -15.20
C ASN A 128 -8.84 -28.14 -14.22
N TYR A 129 -10.08 -28.16 -14.71
CA TYR A 129 -11.29 -28.49 -13.95
C TYR A 129 -11.98 -29.79 -14.41
N ASP A 130 -11.27 -30.66 -15.14
CA ASP A 130 -11.77 -32.00 -15.50
C ASP A 130 -12.15 -32.82 -14.26
N TRP A 131 -11.46 -32.59 -13.14
CA TRP A 131 -11.80 -33.23 -11.86
C TRP A 131 -13.26 -32.97 -11.46
N LEU A 132 -13.78 -31.78 -11.74
CA LEU A 132 -15.15 -31.38 -11.42
C LEU A 132 -16.14 -31.83 -12.49
N LEU A 133 -15.83 -31.55 -13.76
CA LEU A 133 -16.77 -31.74 -14.86
C LEU A 133 -16.85 -33.19 -15.36
N ARG A 134 -15.79 -33.98 -15.19
CA ARG A 134 -15.68 -35.36 -15.67
C ARG A 134 -15.53 -36.36 -14.53
N ASP A 135 -14.62 -36.12 -13.59
CA ASP A 135 -14.22 -37.17 -12.64
C ASP A 135 -15.21 -37.33 -11.47
N ILE A 136 -15.81 -36.24 -10.96
CA ILE A 136 -16.86 -36.31 -9.91
C ILE A 136 -18.13 -37.04 -10.37
N PRO A 137 -18.70 -36.78 -11.56
CA PRO A 137 -19.90 -37.49 -12.04
C PRO A 137 -19.74 -39.01 -12.18
N VAL A 138 -18.50 -39.49 -12.33
CA VAL A 138 -18.17 -40.91 -12.50
C VAL A 138 -18.11 -41.66 -11.16
N LEU A 139 -18.19 -40.97 -10.02
CA LEU A 139 -18.12 -41.58 -8.70
C LEU A 139 -19.35 -42.48 -8.40
N PRO A 140 -19.18 -43.63 -7.72
CA PRO A 140 -20.26 -44.57 -7.44
C PRO A 140 -21.40 -43.96 -6.60
N HIS A 141 -21.07 -43.05 -5.67
CA HIS A 141 -22.03 -42.38 -4.79
C HIS A 141 -22.46 -40.98 -5.27
N PHE A 142 -22.29 -40.67 -6.55
CA PHE A 142 -22.54 -39.33 -7.10
C PHE A 142 -23.94 -38.78 -6.78
N LYS A 143 -24.98 -39.63 -6.71
CA LYS A 143 -26.37 -39.20 -6.42
C LYS A 143 -26.54 -38.46 -5.08
N VAL A 144 -25.74 -38.82 -4.07
CA VAL A 144 -25.75 -38.19 -2.74
C VAL A 144 -24.74 -37.05 -2.71
N VAL A 145 -23.53 -37.31 -3.22
CA VAL A 145 -22.42 -36.34 -3.26
C VAL A 145 -22.78 -35.08 -4.03
N ARG A 146 -23.56 -35.18 -5.12
CA ARG A 146 -23.94 -34.02 -5.95
C ARG A 146 -24.67 -32.93 -5.17
N ILE A 147 -25.45 -33.27 -4.13
CA ILE A 147 -26.19 -32.29 -3.32
C ILE A 147 -25.18 -31.46 -2.51
N GLN A 148 -24.27 -32.14 -1.84
CA GLN A 148 -23.20 -31.53 -1.06
C GLN A 148 -22.22 -30.71 -1.92
N VAL A 149 -21.84 -31.24 -3.09
CA VAL A 149 -20.98 -30.54 -4.05
C VAL A 149 -21.68 -29.29 -4.58
N SER A 150 -22.98 -29.38 -4.91
CA SER A 150 -23.74 -28.22 -5.38
C SER A 150 -23.80 -27.14 -4.30
N HIS A 151 -24.11 -27.49 -3.05
CA HIS A 151 -24.12 -26.54 -1.94
C HIS A 151 -22.77 -25.84 -1.74
N THR A 152 -21.66 -26.59 -1.74
CA THR A 152 -20.32 -26.00 -1.56
C THR A 152 -19.90 -25.11 -2.73
N LEU A 153 -20.23 -25.50 -3.97
CA LEU A 153 -19.94 -24.70 -5.16
C LEU A 153 -20.74 -23.39 -5.21
N ARG A 154 -22.02 -23.40 -4.78
CA ARG A 154 -22.83 -22.18 -4.65
C ARG A 154 -22.13 -21.14 -3.78
N VAL A 155 -21.68 -21.56 -2.59
CA VAL A 155 -20.94 -20.68 -1.67
C VAL A 155 -19.58 -20.26 -2.25
N ALA A 156 -18.86 -21.17 -2.92
CA ALA A 156 -17.57 -20.87 -3.53
C ALA A 156 -17.67 -19.82 -4.66
N CYS A 157 -18.76 -19.81 -5.43
CA CYS A 157 -19.00 -18.80 -6.47
C CYS A 157 -19.04 -17.36 -5.92
N GLN A 158 -19.43 -17.17 -4.65
CA GLN A 158 -19.49 -15.84 -4.04
C GLN A 158 -18.11 -15.26 -3.69
N VAL A 159 -17.08 -16.11 -3.58
CA VAL A 159 -15.73 -15.71 -3.09
C VAL A 159 -14.65 -15.88 -4.16
N GLU A 160 -14.87 -16.74 -5.15
CA GLU A 160 -13.86 -17.04 -6.17
C GLU A 160 -13.55 -15.83 -7.06
N ASN A 161 -12.28 -15.65 -7.44
CA ASN A 161 -11.80 -14.55 -8.28
C ASN A 161 -11.28 -15.03 -9.64
N ASP A 162 -11.07 -16.34 -9.82
CA ASP A 162 -10.68 -16.89 -11.11
C ASP A 162 -11.89 -17.06 -12.05
N PRO A 163 -11.91 -16.38 -13.22
CA PRO A 163 -13.01 -16.49 -14.17
C PRO A 163 -13.23 -17.93 -14.69
N SER A 164 -12.14 -18.69 -14.87
CA SER A 164 -12.21 -20.05 -15.40
C SER A 164 -12.83 -21.05 -14.41
N ALA A 165 -12.50 -20.93 -13.13
CA ALA A 165 -13.12 -21.66 -12.03
C ALA A 165 -14.63 -21.38 -11.94
N ILE A 166 -15.04 -20.11 -11.95
CA ILE A 166 -16.46 -19.72 -11.84
C ILE A 166 -17.26 -20.32 -12.99
N THR A 167 -16.71 -20.31 -14.21
CA THR A 167 -17.39 -20.91 -15.37
C THR A 167 -17.53 -22.42 -15.25
N ALA A 168 -16.51 -23.11 -14.73
CA ALA A 168 -16.61 -24.54 -14.45
C ALA A 168 -17.63 -24.85 -13.34
N TYR A 169 -17.67 -24.06 -12.26
CA TYR A 169 -18.62 -24.21 -11.16
C TYR A 169 -20.06 -24.03 -11.65
N VAL A 170 -20.33 -22.95 -12.39
CA VAL A 170 -21.66 -22.69 -12.94
C VAL A 170 -22.06 -23.76 -13.95
N LYS A 171 -21.15 -24.26 -14.80
CA LYS A 171 -21.45 -25.36 -15.72
C LYS A 171 -21.84 -26.65 -14.99
N PHE A 172 -21.15 -26.97 -13.90
CA PHE A 172 -21.48 -28.12 -13.05
C PHE A 172 -22.85 -27.93 -12.38
N LEU A 173 -23.08 -26.76 -11.78
CA LEU A 173 -24.33 -26.43 -11.10
C LEU A 173 -25.52 -26.46 -12.07
N ALA A 174 -25.35 -25.98 -13.30
CA ALA A 174 -26.35 -26.18 -14.33
C ALA A 174 -26.63 -27.67 -14.50
N THR A 175 -25.63 -28.49 -14.84
CA THR A 175 -25.89 -29.86 -15.27
C THR A 175 -26.46 -30.77 -14.16
N TYR A 176 -26.08 -30.58 -12.90
CA TYR A 176 -26.29 -31.60 -11.85
C TYR A 176 -27.14 -31.18 -10.64
N THR A 177 -27.53 -29.91 -10.52
CA THR A 177 -28.40 -29.46 -9.42
C THR A 177 -29.81 -30.03 -9.59
N LEU A 178 -30.42 -30.43 -8.46
CA LEU A 178 -31.78 -30.97 -8.40
C LEU A 178 -32.83 -29.86 -8.52
N ASP A 179 -34.01 -30.22 -9.04
CA ASP A 179 -35.14 -29.29 -9.18
C ASP A 179 -35.58 -28.65 -7.85
N GLU A 180 -35.43 -29.37 -6.73
CA GLU A 180 -35.77 -28.88 -5.37
C GLU A 180 -34.84 -27.74 -4.91
N ASP A 181 -33.57 -27.76 -5.31
CA ASP A 181 -32.54 -26.78 -4.89
C ASP A 181 -32.44 -25.58 -5.86
N LEU A 182 -33.22 -25.58 -6.96
CA LEU A 182 -33.12 -24.55 -8.00
C LEU A 182 -33.48 -23.16 -7.51
N ALA A 183 -34.37 -23.03 -6.52
CA ALA A 183 -34.74 -21.73 -5.96
C ALA A 183 -33.54 -21.06 -5.26
N GLU A 184 -32.88 -21.78 -4.35
CA GLU A 184 -31.66 -21.32 -3.68
C GLU A 184 -30.52 -21.07 -4.69
N LEU A 185 -30.31 -21.99 -5.63
CA LEU A 185 -29.29 -21.83 -6.67
C LEU A 185 -29.54 -20.57 -7.51
N SER A 186 -30.78 -20.33 -7.93
CA SER A 186 -31.14 -19.17 -8.75
C SER A 186 -30.88 -17.85 -8.02
N LEU A 187 -31.13 -17.81 -6.70
CA LEU A 187 -30.86 -16.65 -5.86
C LEU A 187 -29.35 -16.39 -5.68
N ASP A 188 -28.58 -17.44 -5.38
CA ASP A 188 -27.11 -17.33 -5.24
C ASP A 188 -26.47 -16.85 -6.56
N ILE A 189 -26.90 -17.41 -7.69
CA ILE A 189 -26.43 -16.99 -9.01
C ILE A 189 -26.91 -15.56 -9.34
N ALA A 190 -28.10 -15.17 -8.91
CA ALA A 190 -28.58 -13.80 -9.09
C ALA A 190 -27.73 -12.79 -8.31
N GLN A 191 -27.35 -13.11 -7.06
CA GLN A 191 -26.41 -12.31 -6.28
C GLN A 191 -25.04 -12.19 -6.95
N LEU A 192 -24.51 -13.29 -7.50
CA LEU A 192 -23.26 -13.29 -8.27
C LEU A 192 -23.35 -12.33 -9.48
N ILE A 193 -24.48 -12.34 -10.21
CA ILE A 193 -24.67 -11.51 -11.41
C ILE A 193 -24.79 -10.02 -11.06
N VAL A 194 -25.55 -9.69 -9.99
CA VAL A 194 -25.87 -8.30 -9.63
C VAL A 194 -24.76 -7.68 -8.78
N GLU A 195 -24.28 -8.36 -7.74
CA GLU A 195 -23.31 -7.79 -6.78
C GLU A 195 -21.87 -7.86 -7.29
N ARG A 196 -21.50 -8.89 -8.08
CA ARG A 196 -20.13 -9.09 -8.60
C ARG A 196 -20.01 -8.80 -10.09
N SER A 197 -20.63 -7.71 -10.54
CA SER A 197 -20.69 -7.28 -11.95
C SER A 197 -19.31 -7.13 -12.63
N THR A 198 -18.24 -6.82 -11.87
CA THR A 198 -16.87 -6.72 -12.41
C THR A 198 -16.36 -8.03 -12.97
N ILE A 199 -16.54 -9.13 -12.23
CA ILE A 199 -16.14 -10.46 -12.68
C ILE A 199 -17.00 -10.85 -13.88
N ILE A 200 -18.31 -10.66 -13.79
CA ILE A 200 -19.23 -10.97 -14.90
C ILE A 200 -18.85 -10.23 -16.17
N ASN A 201 -18.46 -8.95 -16.11
CA ASN A 201 -18.01 -8.19 -17.27
C ASN A 201 -16.64 -8.68 -17.81
N CYS A 202 -15.78 -9.25 -16.97
CA CYS A 202 -14.58 -9.95 -17.43
C CYS A 202 -14.91 -11.28 -18.13
N ILE A 203 -16.00 -11.96 -17.73
CA ILE A 203 -16.45 -13.23 -18.33
C ILE A 203 -17.22 -13.00 -19.64
N LEU A 204 -18.14 -12.04 -19.61
CA LEU A 204 -19.07 -11.63 -20.65
C LEU A 204 -18.80 -10.16 -21.02
N PRO A 205 -17.73 -9.86 -21.78
CA PRO A 205 -17.51 -8.51 -22.30
C PRO A 205 -18.64 -8.14 -23.27
N GLN A 206 -19.04 -6.86 -23.28
CA GLN A 206 -20.07 -6.34 -24.19
C GLN A 206 -19.57 -6.16 -25.63
N ASP A 207 -18.25 -6.20 -25.85
CA ASP A 207 -17.62 -6.04 -27.15
C ASP A 207 -17.46 -7.38 -27.89
N THR A 208 -17.70 -7.34 -29.20
CA THR A 208 -17.87 -8.41 -30.21
C THR A 208 -16.88 -9.59 -30.28
N THR A 209 -15.92 -9.74 -29.38
CA THR A 209 -15.03 -10.92 -29.35
C THR A 209 -15.59 -12.00 -28.42
N THR A 210 -16.60 -12.71 -28.92
CA THR A 210 -17.19 -13.86 -28.24
C THR A 210 -16.17 -14.97 -28.07
N SER A 211 -15.71 -15.19 -26.85
CA SER A 211 -14.89 -16.36 -26.52
C SER A 211 -15.79 -17.59 -26.31
N ILE A 212 -15.35 -18.79 -26.72
CA ILE A 212 -16.05 -20.08 -26.45
C ILE A 212 -16.39 -20.22 -24.95
N TYR A 213 -15.55 -19.66 -24.09
CA TYR A 213 -15.73 -19.62 -22.64
C TYR A 213 -16.92 -18.74 -22.21
N SER A 214 -17.06 -17.55 -22.82
CA SER A 214 -18.19 -16.64 -22.55
C SER A 214 -19.52 -17.28 -22.95
N GLN A 215 -19.53 -18.02 -24.06
CA GLN A 215 -20.68 -18.78 -24.54
C GLN A 215 -21.05 -19.93 -23.61
N THR A 216 -20.06 -20.68 -23.13
CA THR A 216 -20.31 -21.79 -22.18
C THR A 216 -20.90 -21.28 -20.87
N PHE A 217 -20.43 -20.13 -20.38
CA PHE A 217 -20.95 -19.51 -19.18
C PHE A 217 -22.38 -19.00 -19.37
N LEU A 218 -22.64 -18.25 -20.45
CA LEU A 218 -23.96 -17.71 -20.75
C LEU A 218 -25.01 -18.81 -20.95
N THR A 219 -24.71 -19.83 -21.74
CA THR A 219 -25.61 -20.99 -21.96
C THR A 219 -25.94 -21.71 -20.65
N SER A 220 -24.96 -21.88 -19.76
CA SER A 220 -25.17 -22.52 -18.46
C SER A 220 -26.08 -21.69 -17.54
N LEU A 221 -25.94 -20.37 -17.55
CA LEU A 221 -26.81 -19.47 -16.79
C LEU A 221 -28.24 -19.48 -17.32
N LEU A 222 -28.40 -19.40 -18.65
CA LEU A 222 -29.72 -19.46 -19.28
C LEU A 222 -30.44 -20.77 -18.96
N ASP A 223 -29.73 -21.90 -18.97
CA ASP A 223 -30.29 -23.21 -18.62
C ASP A 223 -30.75 -23.27 -17.14
N ILE A 224 -29.96 -22.76 -16.19
CA ILE A 224 -30.37 -22.68 -14.77
C ILE A 224 -31.67 -21.91 -14.62
N PHE A 225 -31.76 -20.70 -15.21
CA PHE A 225 -32.94 -19.86 -15.06
C PHE A 225 -34.16 -20.40 -15.82
N THR A 226 -33.96 -21.03 -16.98
CA THR A 226 -35.04 -21.68 -17.74
C THR A 226 -35.64 -22.83 -16.95
N ARG A 227 -34.81 -23.70 -16.36
CA ARG A 227 -35.30 -24.80 -15.50
C ARG A 227 -35.97 -24.30 -14.23
N TYR A 228 -35.40 -23.28 -13.58
CA TYR A 228 -36.03 -22.66 -12.41
C TYR A 228 -37.45 -22.16 -12.76
N LEU A 229 -37.63 -21.45 -13.88
CA LEU A 229 -38.96 -20.99 -14.30
C LEU A 229 -39.93 -22.14 -14.61
N GLN A 230 -39.47 -23.22 -15.24
CA GLN A 230 -40.31 -24.39 -15.49
C GLN A 230 -40.80 -25.07 -14.20
N VAL A 231 -40.01 -25.02 -13.12
CA VAL A 231 -40.39 -25.54 -11.81
C VAL A 231 -41.28 -24.55 -11.06
N ALA A 232 -40.90 -23.27 -11.03
CA ALA A 232 -41.62 -22.21 -10.31
C ALA A 232 -43.04 -21.97 -10.85
N ARG A 233 -43.26 -22.18 -12.16
CA ARG A 233 -44.57 -22.05 -12.82
C ARG A 233 -45.52 -23.24 -12.56
N LYS A 234 -45.03 -24.36 -12.01
CA LYS A 234 -45.90 -25.48 -11.62
C LYS A 234 -46.64 -25.12 -10.33
N PRO A 235 -47.95 -25.40 -10.21
CA PRO A 235 -48.68 -25.14 -8.99
C PRO A 235 -48.20 -26.08 -7.87
N SER A 236 -47.31 -25.62 -6.99
CA SER A 236 -46.87 -26.37 -5.81
C SER A 236 -47.90 -26.25 -4.69
N LYS A 237 -48.21 -27.38 -4.03
CA LYS A 237 -49.23 -27.49 -2.98
C LYS A 237 -48.75 -27.07 -1.59
N ASP A 238 -47.46 -26.83 -1.41
CA ASP A 238 -46.85 -26.51 -0.12
C ASP A 238 -45.79 -25.40 -0.34
N MET A 239 -46.10 -24.15 0.01
CA MET A 239 -45.12 -23.07 0.08
C MET A 239 -45.24 -22.41 1.46
N TYR A 240 -44.30 -22.73 2.35
CA TYR A 240 -44.14 -22.05 3.62
C TYR A 240 -43.42 -20.73 3.39
N TRP A 241 -44.13 -19.62 3.60
CA TRP A 241 -43.61 -18.26 3.47
C TRP A 241 -42.60 -17.99 4.60
N TYR A 242 -41.33 -17.80 4.26
CA TYR A 242 -40.43 -17.07 5.14
C TYR A 242 -40.60 -15.57 4.83
N GLU A 243 -40.87 -14.78 5.88
CA GLU A 243 -41.04 -13.33 5.87
C GLU A 243 -39.79 -12.63 5.31
N CYS A 244 -39.71 -12.45 3.99
CA CYS A 244 -38.66 -11.67 3.32
C CYS A 244 -39.32 -10.68 2.35
N GLN A 245 -39.14 -9.38 2.63
CA GLN A 245 -39.76 -8.25 1.94
C GLN A 245 -39.49 -8.17 0.42
N ASP A 246 -38.54 -8.96 -0.10
CA ASP A 246 -38.06 -8.89 -1.49
C ASP A 246 -38.65 -9.98 -2.42
N HIS A 247 -39.67 -10.72 -1.97
CA HIS A 247 -40.41 -11.68 -2.79
C HIS A 247 -41.60 -11.03 -3.49
N ILE A 248 -41.76 -11.35 -4.77
CA ILE A 248 -42.87 -10.89 -5.61
C ILE A 248 -43.66 -12.08 -6.16
N MET A 249 -44.97 -11.91 -6.28
CA MET A 249 -45.87 -12.84 -6.95
C MET A 249 -46.04 -12.40 -8.41
N VAL A 250 -45.49 -13.17 -9.34
CA VAL A 250 -45.56 -12.91 -10.78
C VAL A 250 -46.75 -13.68 -11.35
N GLN A 251 -47.58 -13.00 -12.15
CA GLN A 251 -48.73 -13.53 -12.87
C GLN A 251 -48.51 -13.36 -14.37
N TRP A 252 -48.50 -14.48 -15.10
CA TRP A 252 -48.41 -14.46 -16.57
C TRP A 252 -49.79 -14.36 -17.21
N PRO A 253 -49.89 -13.84 -18.45
CA PRO A 253 -51.13 -13.80 -19.21
C PRO A 253 -51.78 -15.18 -19.45
N SER A 254 -51.00 -16.26 -19.34
CA SER A 254 -51.50 -17.64 -19.41
C SER A 254 -52.34 -18.06 -18.19
N GLY A 255 -52.37 -17.24 -17.14
CA GLY A 255 -53.05 -17.52 -15.87
C GLY A 255 -52.20 -18.28 -14.85
N GLU A 256 -50.92 -18.53 -15.16
CA GLU A 256 -49.96 -19.13 -14.23
C GLU A 256 -49.44 -18.08 -13.25
N THR A 257 -49.22 -18.47 -11.99
CA THR A 257 -48.65 -17.61 -10.96
C THR A 257 -47.47 -18.29 -10.28
N ALA A 258 -46.43 -17.52 -9.96
CA ALA A 258 -45.26 -18.01 -9.24
C ALA A 258 -44.71 -16.93 -8.30
N THR A 259 -44.24 -17.34 -7.13
CA THR A 259 -43.57 -16.44 -6.18
C THR A 259 -42.07 -16.61 -6.25
N MET A 260 -41.35 -15.52 -6.47
CA MET A 260 -39.89 -15.53 -6.63
C MET A 260 -39.24 -14.25 -6.09
N HIS A 261 -37.95 -14.32 -5.83
CA HIS A 261 -37.17 -13.17 -5.39
C HIS A 261 -36.93 -12.17 -6.54
N ILE A 262 -37.05 -10.87 -6.29
CA ILE A 262 -36.95 -9.85 -7.35
C ILE A 262 -35.60 -9.86 -8.09
N LEU A 263 -34.49 -10.08 -7.37
CA LEU A 263 -33.15 -10.21 -7.98
C LEU A 263 -33.08 -11.33 -9.03
N VAL A 264 -33.81 -12.44 -8.85
CA VAL A 264 -33.81 -13.55 -9.82
C VAL A 264 -34.40 -13.07 -11.14
N VAL A 265 -35.48 -12.29 -11.10
CA VAL A 265 -36.08 -11.66 -12.28
C VAL A 265 -35.11 -10.67 -12.93
N HIS A 266 -34.50 -9.80 -12.14
CA HIS A 266 -33.52 -8.82 -12.65
C HIS A 266 -32.33 -9.51 -13.32
N SER A 267 -31.83 -10.60 -12.77
CA SER A 267 -30.73 -11.38 -13.35
C SER A 267 -31.11 -12.03 -14.67
N MET A 268 -32.32 -12.58 -14.81
CA MET A 268 -32.82 -13.11 -16.08
C MET A 268 -32.82 -12.03 -17.17
N ILE A 269 -33.34 -10.85 -16.86
CA ILE A 269 -33.40 -9.72 -17.80
C ILE A 269 -31.99 -9.22 -18.14
N ILE A 270 -31.09 -9.12 -17.15
CA ILE A 270 -29.69 -8.77 -17.37
C ILE A 270 -29.04 -9.73 -18.36
N LEU A 271 -29.27 -11.04 -18.24
CA LEU A 271 -28.69 -12.03 -19.16
C LEU A 271 -29.19 -11.86 -20.59
N LEU A 272 -30.47 -11.53 -20.76
CA LEU A 272 -31.05 -11.25 -22.08
C LEU A 272 -30.36 -10.05 -22.77
N THR A 273 -29.81 -9.10 -22.01
CA THR A 273 -29.13 -7.93 -22.59
C THR A 273 -27.83 -8.25 -23.35
N TYR A 274 -27.20 -9.40 -23.08
CA TYR A 274 -25.97 -9.84 -23.75
C TYR A 274 -26.21 -10.47 -25.13
N GLY A 275 -27.46 -10.75 -25.48
CA GLY A 275 -27.83 -11.36 -26.77
C GLY A 275 -27.81 -12.89 -26.79
N PRO A 276 -28.27 -13.51 -27.90
CA PRO A 276 -28.40 -14.95 -28.01
C PRO A 276 -27.04 -15.64 -28.09
N PRO A 277 -26.88 -16.82 -27.46
CA PRO A 277 -25.67 -17.62 -27.60
C PRO A 277 -25.54 -18.18 -29.04
N GLU A 278 -24.30 -18.36 -29.51
CA GLU A 278 -24.00 -18.91 -30.85
C GLU A 278 -24.38 -20.39 -30.98
N HIS A 279 -24.38 -21.11 -29.85
CA HIS A 279 -24.76 -22.51 -29.74
C HIS A 279 -25.95 -22.62 -28.77
N ASP A 280 -27.01 -23.33 -29.20
CA ASP A 280 -28.29 -23.49 -28.49
C ASP A 280 -28.99 -22.17 -28.09
N PRO A 281 -29.59 -21.44 -29.04
CA PRO A 281 -30.36 -20.22 -28.75
C PRO A 281 -31.74 -20.50 -28.12
N GLU A 282 -32.20 -21.75 -28.07
CA GLU A 282 -33.56 -22.11 -27.58
C GLU A 282 -33.87 -21.61 -26.15
N PRO A 283 -32.96 -21.75 -25.15
CA PRO A 283 -33.22 -21.26 -23.79
C PRO A 283 -33.32 -19.73 -23.75
N PHE A 284 -32.53 -19.04 -24.58
CA PHE A 284 -32.58 -17.59 -24.70
C PHE A 284 -33.92 -17.13 -25.27
N THR A 285 -34.38 -17.73 -26.37
CA THR A 285 -35.66 -17.40 -26.99
C THR A 285 -36.84 -17.73 -26.08
N ALA A 286 -36.79 -18.87 -25.38
CA ALA A 286 -37.83 -19.26 -24.43
C ALA A 286 -37.94 -18.27 -23.25
N LEU A 287 -36.80 -17.82 -22.69
CA LEU A 287 -36.78 -16.80 -21.64
C LEU A 287 -37.28 -15.44 -22.15
N LEU A 288 -36.86 -15.04 -23.35
CA LEU A 288 -37.30 -13.80 -23.98
C LEU A 288 -38.81 -13.78 -24.20
N GLU A 289 -39.38 -14.85 -24.77
CA GLU A 289 -40.84 -14.98 -24.99
C GLU A 289 -41.63 -15.05 -23.67
N THR A 290 -41.04 -15.62 -22.61
CA THR A 290 -41.71 -15.75 -21.30
C THR A 290 -41.87 -14.39 -20.61
N TRP A 291 -40.88 -13.51 -20.72
CA TRP A 291 -40.90 -12.18 -20.08
C TRP A 291 -41.40 -11.07 -21.01
N PHE A 292 -41.17 -11.19 -22.32
CA PHE A 292 -41.49 -10.19 -23.33
C PHE A 292 -42.12 -10.86 -24.58
N PRO A 293 -43.37 -11.34 -24.49
CA PRO A 293 -44.07 -11.95 -25.62
C PRO A 293 -44.31 -10.91 -26.74
N GLN A 294 -44.13 -11.31 -28.01
CA GLN A 294 -44.29 -10.40 -29.15
C GLN A 294 -45.76 -9.96 -29.36
N ASP A 295 -46.73 -10.81 -29.00
CA ASP A 295 -48.17 -10.61 -29.24
C ASP A 295 -49.01 -10.46 -27.94
N GLY A 296 -48.39 -10.17 -26.78
CA GLY A 296 -49.09 -10.11 -25.49
C GLY A 296 -48.53 -9.09 -24.50
N ASP A 297 -49.29 -8.80 -23.44
CA ASP A 297 -48.85 -7.95 -22.33
C ASP A 297 -47.77 -8.65 -21.49
N PRO A 298 -46.78 -7.91 -20.96
CA PRO A 298 -45.75 -8.48 -20.08
C PRO A 298 -46.38 -9.04 -18.79
N PRO A 299 -45.69 -9.97 -18.09
CA PRO A 299 -46.20 -10.50 -16.83
C PRO A 299 -46.33 -9.41 -15.77
N GLN A 300 -47.40 -9.46 -14.99
CA GLN A 300 -47.66 -8.54 -13.88
C GLN A 300 -47.04 -9.09 -12.60
N ALA A 301 -46.57 -8.23 -11.70
CA ALA A 301 -46.06 -8.64 -10.40
C ALA A 301 -46.81 -7.95 -9.27
N PHE A 302 -47.01 -8.66 -8.17
CA PHE A 302 -47.68 -8.16 -6.97
C PHE A 302 -46.80 -8.39 -5.74
N LEU A 303 -46.79 -7.43 -4.83
CA LEU A 303 -46.16 -7.59 -3.52
C LEU A 303 -46.92 -8.63 -2.69
N VAL A 304 -46.20 -9.57 -2.08
CA VAL A 304 -46.81 -10.68 -1.34
C VAL A 304 -47.57 -10.19 -0.09
N ASP A 305 -47.10 -9.10 0.54
CA ASP A 305 -47.68 -8.57 1.78
C ASP A 305 -48.89 -7.65 1.53
N THR A 306 -48.84 -6.80 0.50
CA THR A 306 -49.86 -5.76 0.25
C THR A 306 -50.78 -6.08 -0.92
N SER A 307 -50.47 -7.10 -1.73
CA SER A 307 -51.14 -7.39 -3.02
C SER A 307 -51.19 -6.19 -3.99
N GLU A 308 -50.34 -5.19 -3.77
CA GLU A 308 -50.17 -4.04 -4.66
C GLU A 308 -49.28 -4.43 -5.84
N GLU A 309 -49.52 -3.83 -6.99
CA GLU A 309 -48.70 -4.06 -8.19
C GLU A 309 -47.27 -3.57 -7.97
N ALA A 310 -46.30 -4.47 -8.14
CA ALA A 310 -44.87 -4.22 -7.97
C ALA A 310 -44.23 -3.84 -9.30
N LEU A 311 -43.43 -2.77 -9.30
CA LEU A 311 -42.63 -2.37 -10.46
C LEU A 311 -41.51 -3.37 -10.72
N LEU A 312 -41.68 -4.22 -11.74
CA LEU A 312 -40.68 -5.23 -12.14
C LEU A 312 -39.38 -4.61 -12.68
N LEU A 313 -39.52 -3.54 -13.46
CA LEU A 313 -38.44 -2.93 -14.24
C LEU A 313 -38.04 -1.57 -13.64
N PRO A 314 -37.07 -1.52 -12.72
CA PRO A 314 -36.55 -0.26 -12.21
C PRO A 314 -35.75 0.50 -13.27
N ASP A 315 -35.61 1.82 -13.10
CA ASP A 315 -34.96 2.72 -14.07
C ASP A 315 -33.54 2.30 -14.46
N TRP A 316 -32.74 1.82 -13.50
CA TRP A 316 -31.37 1.36 -13.77
C TRP A 316 -31.34 0.12 -14.68
N LEU A 317 -32.36 -0.74 -14.62
CA LEU A 317 -32.47 -1.94 -15.46
C LEU A 317 -33.00 -1.56 -16.84
N LYS A 318 -34.00 -0.66 -16.92
CA LYS A 318 -34.48 -0.10 -18.20
C LYS A 318 -33.33 0.57 -18.98
N LEU A 319 -32.46 1.34 -18.30
CA LEU A 319 -31.24 1.90 -18.91
C LEU A 319 -30.30 0.84 -19.47
N LYS A 320 -30.14 -0.30 -18.78
CA LYS A 320 -29.31 -1.41 -19.27
C LYS A 320 -29.95 -2.10 -20.49
N MET A 321 -31.28 -2.24 -20.50
CA MET A 321 -32.04 -2.80 -21.62
C MET A 321 -31.94 -1.95 -22.88
N ILE A 322 -32.03 -0.61 -22.75
CA ILE A 322 -31.92 0.33 -23.88
C ILE A 322 -30.54 0.26 -24.56
N ARG A 323 -29.49 -0.11 -23.82
CA ARG A 323 -28.13 -0.32 -24.36
C ARG A 323 -27.94 -1.67 -25.04
N SER A 324 -28.90 -2.58 -24.93
CA SER A 324 -28.81 -3.90 -25.56
C SER A 324 -28.99 -3.82 -27.08
N SER A 325 -28.45 -4.82 -27.79
CA SER A 325 -28.68 -5.05 -29.21
C SER A 325 -30.02 -5.74 -29.52
N VAL A 326 -30.75 -6.22 -28.51
CA VAL A 326 -32.00 -6.96 -28.67
C VAL A 326 -33.19 -6.00 -28.73
N GLU A 327 -33.82 -5.88 -29.89
CA GLU A 327 -34.87 -4.88 -30.14
C GLU A 327 -36.09 -5.00 -29.21
N VAL A 328 -36.54 -6.23 -28.93
CA VAL A 328 -37.71 -6.49 -28.06
C VAL A 328 -37.49 -5.94 -26.65
N LEU A 329 -36.26 -6.01 -26.12
CA LEU A 329 -35.93 -5.45 -24.81
C LEU A 329 -35.93 -3.93 -24.83
N VAL A 330 -35.44 -3.32 -25.91
CA VAL A 330 -35.47 -1.86 -26.09
C VAL A 330 -36.92 -1.39 -26.12
N ASP A 331 -37.79 -2.06 -26.88
CA ASP A 331 -39.21 -1.72 -26.97
C ASP A 331 -39.92 -1.87 -25.62
N ALA A 332 -39.65 -2.95 -24.88
CA ALA A 332 -40.21 -3.15 -23.54
C ALA A 332 -39.71 -2.13 -22.51
N ALA A 333 -38.44 -1.70 -22.61
CA ALA A 333 -37.88 -0.69 -21.71
C ALA A 333 -38.45 0.72 -21.96
N LEU A 334 -38.89 0.99 -23.19
CA LEU A 334 -39.49 2.28 -23.58
C LEU A 334 -40.99 2.37 -23.25
N LYS A 335 -41.66 1.25 -22.98
CA LYS A 335 -43.07 1.23 -22.52
C LYS A 335 -43.20 1.79 -21.10
N ASP A 336 -44.32 2.47 -20.86
CA ASP A 336 -44.72 3.05 -19.57
C ASP A 336 -43.61 3.89 -18.92
N LEU A 337 -42.99 4.77 -19.71
CA LEU A 337 -42.04 5.76 -19.22
C LEU A 337 -42.71 7.12 -19.06
N ASP A 338 -42.58 7.70 -17.88
CA ASP A 338 -43.03 9.06 -17.62
C ASP A 338 -42.14 10.08 -18.37
N PRO A 339 -42.64 11.29 -18.69
CA PRO A 339 -41.85 12.35 -19.31
C PRO A 339 -40.53 12.65 -18.59
N ASN A 340 -40.51 12.58 -17.26
CA ASN A 340 -39.31 12.75 -16.44
C ASN A 340 -38.26 11.67 -16.70
N GLN A 341 -38.69 10.40 -16.85
CA GLN A 341 -37.81 9.27 -17.10
C GLN A 341 -37.26 9.29 -18.53
N LEU A 342 -38.10 9.65 -19.51
CA LEU A 342 -37.68 9.81 -20.90
C LEU A 342 -36.58 10.87 -21.05
N VAL A 343 -36.77 12.04 -20.41
CA VAL A 343 -35.75 13.11 -20.39
C VAL A 343 -34.46 12.65 -19.71
N LEU A 344 -34.55 11.90 -18.60
CA LEU A 344 -33.38 11.33 -17.93
C LEU A 344 -32.61 10.35 -18.84
N PHE A 345 -33.32 9.52 -19.61
CA PHE A 345 -32.69 8.46 -20.40
C PHE A 345 -31.93 9.00 -21.62
N ILE A 346 -32.41 10.06 -22.31
CA ILE A 346 -31.64 10.69 -23.40
C ILE A 346 -30.26 11.18 -22.92
N GLN A 347 -30.20 11.66 -21.67
CA GLN A 347 -28.96 12.20 -21.08
C GLN A 347 -27.93 11.12 -20.78
N SER A 348 -28.30 9.83 -20.87
CA SER A 348 -27.40 8.73 -20.56
C SER A 348 -26.46 8.40 -21.74
N PHE A 349 -25.18 8.24 -21.44
CA PHE A 349 -24.16 7.88 -22.43
C PHE A 349 -24.19 6.38 -22.76
N GLY A 350 -23.73 6.00 -23.96
CA GLY A 350 -23.55 4.60 -24.37
C GLY A 350 -24.80 3.92 -24.94
N ILE A 351 -25.83 4.66 -25.33
CA ILE A 351 -27.01 4.11 -26.02
C ILE A 351 -26.71 3.94 -27.52
N PRO A 352 -26.97 2.76 -28.13
CA PRO A 352 -26.88 2.56 -29.58
C PRO A 352 -27.77 3.49 -30.40
N VAL A 353 -27.36 3.86 -31.61
CA VAL A 353 -28.08 4.83 -32.48
C VAL A 353 -29.52 4.38 -32.76
N HIS A 354 -29.75 3.08 -32.96
CA HIS A 354 -31.09 2.52 -33.16
C HIS A 354 -31.99 2.71 -31.95
N SER A 355 -31.50 2.38 -30.75
CA SER A 355 -32.24 2.55 -29.49
C SER A 355 -32.51 4.03 -29.18
N MET A 356 -31.54 4.91 -29.47
CA MET A 356 -31.71 6.36 -29.32
C MET A 356 -32.80 6.90 -30.26
N SER A 357 -32.89 6.38 -31.48
CA SER A 357 -33.93 6.77 -32.44
C SER A 357 -35.33 6.42 -31.93
N LYS A 358 -35.51 5.21 -31.37
CA LYS A 358 -36.77 4.79 -30.74
C LYS A 358 -37.11 5.64 -29.51
N LEU A 359 -36.13 5.97 -28.69
CA LEU A 359 -36.32 6.80 -27.49
C LEU A 359 -36.77 8.22 -27.85
N LEU A 360 -36.17 8.82 -28.90
CA LEU A 360 -36.59 10.11 -29.43
C LEU A 360 -38.01 10.06 -30.04
N ALA A 361 -38.40 8.96 -30.69
CA ALA A 361 -39.76 8.76 -31.17
C ALA A 361 -40.79 8.66 -30.02
N CYS A 362 -40.47 7.96 -28.93
CA CYS A 362 -41.32 7.90 -27.73
C CYS A 362 -41.51 9.28 -27.08
N LEU A 363 -40.50 10.16 -27.15
CA LEU A 363 -40.64 11.54 -26.68
C LEU A 363 -41.56 12.37 -27.58
N ASP A 364 -41.51 12.18 -28.89
CA ASP A 364 -42.44 12.83 -29.82
C ASP A 364 -43.90 12.40 -29.55
N GLU A 365 -44.11 11.14 -29.17
CA GLU A 365 -45.41 10.60 -28.78
C GLU A 365 -45.86 11.16 -27.41
N ALA A 366 -44.95 11.23 -26.43
CA ALA A 366 -45.23 11.84 -25.12
C ALA A 366 -45.61 13.33 -25.25
N VAL A 367 -44.95 14.07 -26.15
CA VAL A 367 -45.28 15.46 -26.48
C VAL A 367 -46.67 15.59 -27.13
N GLU A 368 -47.04 14.63 -27.98
CA GLU A 368 -48.39 14.60 -28.60
C GLU A 368 -49.49 14.32 -27.57
N TYR A 369 -49.19 13.51 -26.55
CA TYR A 369 -50.15 13.14 -25.51
C TYR A 369 -50.29 14.19 -24.40
N ASP A 370 -49.17 14.68 -23.84
CA ASP A 370 -49.15 15.65 -22.74
C ASP A 370 -47.96 16.63 -22.85
N GLU A 371 -48.22 17.71 -23.58
CA GLU A 371 -47.26 18.78 -23.83
C GLU A 371 -46.78 19.45 -22.51
N GLU A 372 -47.70 19.70 -21.57
CA GLU A 372 -47.42 20.44 -20.34
C GLU A 372 -46.52 19.62 -19.41
N ALA A 373 -46.76 18.30 -19.30
CA ALA A 373 -45.93 17.42 -18.49
C ALA A 373 -44.50 17.30 -19.01
N VAL A 374 -44.30 17.24 -20.34
CA VAL A 374 -42.96 17.20 -20.95
C VAL A 374 -42.22 18.52 -20.75
N VAL A 375 -42.89 19.66 -20.90
CA VAL A 375 -42.28 20.98 -20.61
C VAL A 375 -41.89 21.10 -19.14
N GLN A 376 -42.69 20.56 -18.22
CA GLN A 376 -42.39 20.57 -16.80
C GLN A 376 -41.23 19.63 -16.44
N ALA A 377 -41.06 18.52 -17.17
CA ALA A 377 -39.97 17.57 -17.01
C ALA A 377 -38.61 18.11 -17.51
N VAL A 378 -38.63 18.97 -18.53
CA VAL A 378 -37.43 19.56 -19.12
C VAL A 378 -36.94 20.73 -18.27
N VAL A 379 -35.88 20.49 -17.49
CA VAL A 379 -35.25 21.52 -16.65
C VAL A 379 -34.56 22.60 -17.49
N ASP A 380 -33.87 22.20 -18.56
CA ASP A 380 -33.14 23.11 -19.45
C ASP A 380 -33.46 22.81 -20.92
N LYS A 381 -34.26 23.69 -21.53
CA LYS A 381 -34.69 23.56 -22.92
C LYS A 381 -33.55 23.76 -23.92
N ALA A 382 -32.60 24.63 -23.62
CA ALA A 382 -31.48 24.94 -24.51
C ALA A 382 -30.50 23.75 -24.57
N TYR A 383 -30.16 23.17 -23.41
CA TYR A 383 -29.33 21.97 -23.35
C TYR A 383 -29.99 20.78 -24.07
N MET A 384 -31.29 20.54 -23.82
CA MET A 384 -31.99 19.41 -24.45
C MET A 384 -32.11 19.57 -25.97
N SER A 385 -32.27 20.80 -26.48
CA SER A 385 -32.29 21.06 -27.93
C SER A 385 -30.94 20.71 -28.58
N GLN A 386 -29.82 21.09 -27.96
CA GLN A 386 -28.48 20.76 -28.42
C GLN A 386 -28.22 19.25 -28.34
N LEU A 387 -28.70 18.59 -27.28
CA LEU A 387 -28.54 17.14 -27.12
C LEU A 387 -29.22 16.38 -28.25
N VAL A 388 -30.44 16.76 -28.63
CA VAL A 388 -31.17 16.15 -29.76
C VAL A 388 -30.42 16.39 -31.08
N GLU A 389 -29.92 17.61 -31.31
CA GLU A 389 -29.14 17.95 -32.51
C GLU A 389 -27.86 17.09 -32.62
N VAL A 390 -27.14 16.89 -31.52
CA VAL A 390 -25.95 16.03 -31.47
C VAL A 390 -26.31 14.57 -31.76
N GLN A 391 -27.46 14.07 -31.30
CA GLN A 391 -27.90 12.71 -31.61
C GLN A 391 -28.31 12.54 -33.08
N HIS A 392 -28.96 13.54 -33.68
CA HIS A 392 -29.23 13.56 -35.13
C HIS A 392 -27.93 13.56 -35.96
N GLN A 393 -26.90 14.30 -35.54
CA GLN A 393 -25.58 14.27 -36.18
C GLN A 393 -24.89 12.90 -36.07
N ARG A 394 -25.17 12.14 -35.00
CA ARG A 394 -24.72 10.74 -34.85
C ARG A 394 -25.52 9.73 -35.68
N GLY A 395 -26.58 10.17 -36.36
CA GLY A 395 -27.43 9.36 -37.23
C GLY A 395 -28.69 8.83 -36.56
N ALA A 396 -29.07 9.31 -35.36
CA ALA A 396 -30.36 8.96 -34.76
C ALA A 396 -31.51 9.70 -35.48
N VAL A 397 -32.71 9.10 -35.49
CA VAL A 397 -33.90 9.63 -36.18
C VAL A 397 -35.07 9.72 -35.20
N GLY A 398 -35.93 10.73 -35.33
CA GLY A 398 -37.06 11.01 -34.41
C GLY A 398 -36.76 12.13 -33.40
N GLY A 399 -37.72 12.54 -32.60
CA GLY A 399 -37.56 13.64 -31.63
C GLY A 399 -37.76 15.03 -32.24
N GLU A 400 -38.37 15.13 -33.43
CA GLU A 400 -38.57 16.40 -34.14
C GLU A 400 -39.65 17.26 -33.48
N ARG A 401 -40.71 16.65 -32.95
CA ARG A 401 -41.79 17.37 -32.28
C ARG A 401 -41.33 17.86 -30.91
N PHE A 402 -40.61 17.02 -30.18
CA PHE A 402 -39.92 17.41 -28.96
C PHE A 402 -38.94 18.55 -29.22
N TYR A 403 -38.13 18.47 -30.28
CA TYR A 403 -37.23 19.55 -30.68
C TYR A 403 -37.98 20.86 -31.00
N ARG A 404 -39.12 20.81 -31.72
CA ARG A 404 -39.95 22.00 -32.02
C ARG A 404 -40.55 22.62 -30.76
N LEU A 405 -41.06 21.80 -29.84
CA LEU A 405 -41.60 22.24 -28.55
C LEU A 405 -40.56 22.99 -27.71
N LEU A 406 -39.30 22.59 -27.79
CA LEU A 406 -38.21 23.31 -27.13
C LEU A 406 -37.92 24.68 -27.77
N GLY A 407 -38.25 24.86 -29.06
CA GLY A 407 -38.06 26.10 -29.82
C GLY A 407 -39.26 27.07 -29.84
N GLU A 408 -40.49 26.60 -29.65
CA GLU A 408 -41.70 27.42 -29.84
C GLU A 408 -42.00 28.44 -28.72
N SER A 409 -41.32 28.40 -27.56
CA SER A 409 -41.56 29.39 -26.51
C SER A 409 -40.89 30.77 -26.71
N GLU A 410 -40.26 31.03 -27.87
CA GLU A 410 -39.56 32.31 -28.13
C GLU A 410 -40.19 33.25 -29.18
N TYR A 411 -41.34 32.95 -29.80
CA TYR A 411 -41.92 33.87 -30.82
C TYR A 411 -43.39 34.24 -30.61
N GLY A 412 -43.59 35.43 -30.03
CA GLY A 412 -44.80 36.24 -30.15
C GLY A 412 -44.43 37.73 -30.26
N ASP A 413 -44.37 38.22 -31.50
CA ASP A 413 -44.22 39.62 -31.98
C ASP A 413 -42.91 40.39 -31.70
N ALA A 414 -41.96 40.27 -32.63
CA ALA A 414 -41.35 41.41 -33.34
C ALA A 414 -40.42 40.93 -34.47
N ALA A 415 -40.79 41.20 -35.72
CA ALA A 415 -39.92 41.03 -36.87
C ALA A 415 -38.97 42.24 -37.02
N ALA A 416 -37.66 41.98 -36.95
CA ALA A 416 -36.56 42.60 -37.71
C ALA A 416 -35.24 42.54 -36.91
N ASP A 417 -34.45 41.49 -37.14
CA ASP A 417 -33.06 41.57 -37.61
C ASP A 417 -32.43 40.17 -37.50
N ASP A 418 -31.89 39.72 -38.63
CA ASP A 418 -31.17 38.48 -38.85
C ASP A 418 -29.75 38.66 -38.27
N ASP A 419 -29.40 37.99 -37.17
CA ASP A 419 -28.01 37.78 -36.71
C ASP A 419 -27.96 36.78 -35.52
N ASP A 420 -27.29 35.65 -35.74
CA ASP A 420 -26.64 34.72 -34.78
C ASP A 420 -27.21 34.60 -33.34
N ILE A 421 -28.11 33.64 -33.15
CA ILE A 421 -28.46 33.13 -31.81
C ILE A 421 -27.52 31.96 -31.48
N GLU A 422 -26.49 32.24 -30.66
CA GLU A 422 -25.56 31.23 -30.16
C GLU A 422 -26.22 30.29 -29.11
N PRO A 423 -26.08 28.96 -29.25
CA PRO A 423 -26.50 28.01 -28.21
C PRO A 423 -25.53 28.07 -27.00
N VAL A 424 -26.05 28.41 -25.82
CA VAL A 424 -25.36 28.34 -24.52
C VAL A 424 -25.38 26.88 -24.04
N PRO A 425 -24.23 26.22 -23.78
CA PRO A 425 -24.20 24.91 -23.14
C PRO A 425 -24.19 25.10 -21.62
N THR A 426 -25.27 24.68 -20.97
CA THR A 426 -25.38 24.64 -19.52
C THR A 426 -24.75 23.36 -18.99
N SER A 427 -23.94 23.50 -17.94
CA SER A 427 -23.29 22.42 -17.20
C SER A 427 -24.31 21.59 -16.42
N VAL A 428 -24.26 20.27 -16.59
CA VAL A 428 -25.12 19.29 -15.89
C VAL A 428 -24.64 19.14 -14.44
N ILE A 429 -25.25 19.88 -13.52
CA ILE A 429 -25.15 19.63 -12.07
C ILE A 429 -26.44 18.94 -11.63
N GLN A 430 -26.31 17.69 -11.16
CA GLN A 430 -27.41 16.94 -10.54
C GLN A 430 -27.76 17.54 -9.18
N HIS A 431 -28.82 18.35 -9.12
CA HIS A 431 -29.47 18.71 -7.85
C HIS A 431 -30.57 17.70 -7.52
N ALA A 432 -30.53 17.16 -6.29
CA ALA A 432 -31.58 16.32 -5.73
C ALA A 432 -32.94 17.06 -5.66
N PRO A 433 -34.10 16.36 -5.77
CA PRO A 433 -35.41 17.01 -5.84
C PRO A 433 -35.82 17.67 -4.51
N PRO A 434 -36.35 18.91 -4.52
CA PRO A 434 -36.89 19.54 -3.32
C PRO A 434 -38.29 18.98 -3.01
N ARG A 435 -38.55 18.72 -1.71
CA ARG A 435 -39.85 18.28 -1.19
C ARG A 435 -40.94 19.36 -1.34
N PRO A 436 -42.23 18.98 -1.51
CA PRO A 436 -43.34 19.93 -1.64
C PRO A 436 -43.67 20.62 -0.31
N ILE A 437 -43.97 21.93 -0.35
CA ILE A 437 -44.28 22.74 0.84
C ILE A 437 -45.56 23.58 0.64
N ASP A 438 -46.54 23.33 1.51
CA ASP A 438 -47.83 24.02 1.65
C ASP A 438 -47.71 25.56 1.77
N ALA A 439 -48.72 26.26 1.24
CA ALA A 439 -48.79 27.72 1.17
C ALA A 439 -49.69 28.32 2.27
N SER A 440 -49.10 29.06 3.21
CA SER A 440 -49.81 30.08 3.99
C SER A 440 -49.78 31.42 3.23
N ARG A 441 -50.95 31.97 2.89
CA ARG A 441 -51.10 33.29 2.24
C ARG A 441 -51.00 34.41 3.28
N ILE A 442 -50.33 35.52 2.94
CA ILE A 442 -50.28 36.74 3.75
C ILE A 442 -51.31 37.75 3.23
N ASP A 443 -52.13 38.32 4.10
CA ASP A 443 -53.21 39.26 3.73
C ASP A 443 -52.72 40.71 3.47
N SER A 444 -51.61 41.15 4.06
CA SER A 444 -50.96 42.44 3.74
C SER A 444 -49.52 42.49 4.27
N VAL A 445 -48.57 42.86 3.42
CA VAL A 445 -47.13 42.97 3.76
C VAL A 445 -46.90 44.09 4.77
N SER A 446 -47.60 45.22 4.60
CA SER A 446 -47.53 46.36 5.51
C SER A 446 -47.82 46.00 6.97
N LYS A 447 -48.90 45.24 7.20
CA LYS A 447 -49.27 44.79 8.55
C LYS A 447 -48.29 43.77 9.11
N ALA A 448 -47.80 42.86 8.26
CA ALA A 448 -46.84 41.83 8.65
C ALA A 448 -45.50 42.44 9.11
N VAL A 449 -45.00 43.49 8.44
CA VAL A 449 -43.76 44.18 8.82
C VAL A 449 -43.90 44.92 10.16
N VAL A 450 -45.00 45.66 10.36
CA VAL A 450 -45.26 46.38 11.61
C VAL A 450 -45.40 45.42 12.80
N GLN A 451 -46.03 44.26 12.59
CA GLN A 451 -46.15 43.19 13.58
C GLN A 451 -44.80 42.52 13.88
N LEU A 452 -44.06 42.10 12.84
CA LEU A 452 -42.78 41.39 12.96
C LEU A 452 -41.73 42.19 13.75
N TYR A 453 -41.74 43.52 13.61
CA TYR A 453 -40.83 44.43 14.32
C TYR A 453 -41.46 45.13 15.54
N SER A 454 -42.69 44.78 15.92
CA SER A 454 -43.37 45.27 17.13
C SER A 454 -43.40 46.81 17.26
N LEU A 455 -43.67 47.50 16.15
CA LEU A 455 -43.61 48.97 16.10
C LEU A 455 -44.83 49.64 16.76
N ASP A 456 -45.93 48.90 16.90
CA ASP A 456 -47.17 49.37 17.51
C ASP A 456 -47.32 48.82 18.95
N PRO A 457 -47.21 49.65 20.00
CA PRO A 457 -47.28 49.20 21.40
C PRO A 457 -48.68 48.74 21.84
N ARG A 458 -49.70 48.90 20.99
CA ARG A 458 -51.09 48.45 21.22
C ARG A 458 -51.33 47.00 20.80
N LEU A 459 -50.48 46.46 19.91
CA LEU A 459 -50.48 45.06 19.52
C LEU A 459 -49.46 44.36 20.41
N GLY A 460 -49.91 43.45 21.29
CA GLY A 460 -49.02 42.75 22.21
C GLY A 460 -47.89 41.99 21.50
N LYS A 461 -46.85 41.61 22.25
CA LYS A 461 -45.73 40.81 21.71
C LYS A 461 -46.25 39.52 21.06
N LEU A 462 -45.87 39.27 19.81
CA LEU A 462 -46.19 38.02 19.11
C LEU A 462 -45.51 36.83 19.77
N GLY A 463 -46.17 35.67 19.74
CA GLY A 463 -45.52 34.41 20.12
C GLY A 463 -44.49 33.97 19.09
N ASN A 464 -43.42 33.28 19.50
CA ASN A 464 -42.34 32.82 18.62
C ASN A 464 -42.82 32.05 17.37
N LYS A 465 -43.91 31.27 17.49
CA LYS A 465 -44.50 30.54 16.36
C LYS A 465 -45.13 31.49 15.32
N GLN A 466 -45.86 32.50 15.77
CA GLN A 466 -46.50 33.49 14.88
C GLN A 466 -45.45 34.38 14.20
N GLU A 467 -44.37 34.75 14.90
CA GLU A 467 -43.26 35.49 14.29
C GLU A 467 -42.56 34.67 13.20
N GLN A 468 -42.35 33.37 13.42
CA GLN A 468 -41.75 32.47 12.44
C GLN A 468 -42.66 32.23 11.22
N GLU A 469 -43.98 32.13 11.42
CA GLU A 469 -44.95 31.99 10.34
C GLU A 469 -45.02 33.25 9.47
N LEU A 470 -45.05 34.44 10.09
CA LEU A 470 -45.01 35.73 9.38
C LEU A 470 -43.70 35.91 8.60
N PHE A 471 -42.56 35.57 9.21
CA PHE A 471 -41.26 35.62 8.53
C PHE A 471 -41.20 34.65 7.34
N ARG A 472 -41.61 33.38 7.52
CA ARG A 472 -41.61 32.37 6.47
C ARG A 472 -42.56 32.75 5.33
N GLY A 473 -43.71 33.32 5.65
CA GLY A 473 -44.63 33.87 4.65
C GLY A 473 -43.97 34.99 3.82
N LEU A 474 -43.34 35.97 4.48
CA LEU A 474 -42.71 37.12 3.80
C LEU A 474 -41.52 36.65 2.95
N GLN A 475 -40.74 35.70 3.46
CA GLN A 475 -39.64 35.09 2.73
C GLN A 475 -40.13 34.36 1.47
N LYS A 476 -41.24 33.62 1.55
CA LYS A 476 -41.86 32.94 0.40
C LYS A 476 -42.35 33.95 -0.63
N ALA A 477 -43.06 35.00 -0.21
CA ALA A 477 -43.53 36.05 -1.10
C ALA A 477 -42.36 36.75 -1.83
N PHE A 478 -41.28 37.10 -1.12
CA PHE A 478 -40.12 37.74 -1.75
C PHE A 478 -39.37 36.79 -2.68
N SER A 479 -39.27 35.50 -2.34
CA SER A 479 -38.64 34.51 -3.22
C SER A 479 -39.40 34.32 -4.54
N GLN A 480 -40.74 34.40 -4.51
CA GLN A 480 -41.57 34.38 -5.72
C GLN A 480 -41.38 35.66 -6.55
N ASP A 481 -41.26 36.82 -5.89
CA ASP A 481 -41.04 38.10 -6.56
C ASP A 481 -39.63 38.24 -7.17
N VAL A 482 -38.60 37.60 -6.61
CA VAL A 482 -37.22 37.55 -7.18
C VAL A 482 -37.17 36.86 -8.56
N LEU A 483 -38.16 36.02 -8.87
CA LEU A 483 -38.29 35.33 -10.14
C LEU A 483 -39.07 36.15 -11.19
N ARG A 484 -39.76 37.24 -10.78
CA ARG A 484 -40.55 38.06 -11.70
C ARG A 484 -39.68 39.10 -12.43
N LYS A 485 -39.91 39.28 -13.74
CA LYS A 485 -39.24 40.29 -14.57
C LYS A 485 -39.65 41.74 -14.24
N CYS A 486 -40.85 41.94 -13.68
CA CYS A 486 -41.35 43.26 -13.27
C CYS A 486 -41.83 43.22 -11.81
N LEU A 487 -41.35 44.15 -10.99
CA LEU A 487 -41.65 44.21 -9.54
C LEU A 487 -42.79 45.19 -9.20
N PHE A 488 -43.45 45.78 -10.20
CA PHE A 488 -44.52 46.76 -9.98
C PHE A 488 -45.76 46.07 -9.36
N GLY A 489 -46.23 46.54 -8.20
CA GLY A 489 -47.36 45.92 -7.47
C GLY A 489 -47.04 44.61 -6.73
N SER A 490 -45.75 44.27 -6.60
CA SER A 490 -45.29 43.05 -5.89
C SER A 490 -45.28 43.22 -4.36
N SER A 491 -45.24 42.09 -3.63
CA SER A 491 -45.11 42.11 -2.17
C SER A 491 -43.78 42.76 -1.73
N LEU A 492 -42.73 42.62 -2.55
CA LEU A 492 -41.46 43.32 -2.35
C LEU A 492 -41.58 44.84 -2.53
N ALA A 493 -42.36 45.31 -3.51
CA ALA A 493 -42.61 46.73 -3.69
C ALA A 493 -43.37 47.33 -2.50
N GLU A 494 -44.40 46.63 -2.00
CA GLU A 494 -45.11 47.04 -0.78
C GLU A 494 -44.16 47.06 0.43
N PHE A 495 -43.28 46.08 0.57
CA PHE A 495 -42.25 46.08 1.62
C PHE A 495 -41.33 47.30 1.55
N ILE A 496 -40.81 47.66 0.37
CA ILE A 496 -39.90 48.80 0.22
C ILE A 496 -40.62 50.12 0.53
N HIS A 497 -41.86 50.28 0.07
CA HIS A 497 -42.68 51.44 0.40
C HIS A 497 -43.04 51.52 1.89
N THR A 498 -43.27 50.39 2.55
CA THR A 498 -43.54 50.38 3.99
C THR A 498 -42.29 50.77 4.79
N CYS A 499 -41.11 50.30 4.38
CA CYS A 499 -39.85 50.71 5.00
C CYS A 499 -39.59 52.21 4.80
N GLU A 500 -39.85 52.73 3.60
CA GLU A 500 -39.77 54.17 3.28
C GLU A 500 -40.69 54.98 4.21
N HIS A 501 -41.98 54.62 4.28
CA HIS A 501 -42.97 55.32 5.10
C HIS A 501 -42.67 55.25 6.61
N ILE A 502 -42.16 54.11 7.11
CA ILE A 502 -41.77 53.97 8.52
C ILE A 502 -40.55 54.83 8.84
N LEU A 503 -39.59 54.94 7.92
CA LEU A 503 -38.39 55.77 8.09
C LEU A 503 -38.66 57.27 8.01
N GLU A 504 -39.72 57.69 7.33
CA GLU A 504 -40.20 59.09 7.31
C GLU A 504 -41.06 59.45 8.54
N SER A 505 -41.56 58.45 9.27
CA SER A 505 -42.42 58.65 10.44
C SER A 505 -41.64 58.82 11.76
N ASP A 506 -42.33 59.27 12.82
CA ASP A 506 -41.80 59.37 14.19
C ASP A 506 -41.33 58.02 14.80
N GLN A 507 -41.57 56.88 14.11
CA GLN A 507 -41.18 55.54 14.55
C GLN A 507 -39.80 55.10 14.05
N CYS A 508 -39.06 55.96 13.34
CA CYS A 508 -37.80 55.61 12.68
C CYS A 508 -36.73 55.03 13.64
N GLU A 509 -36.51 55.62 14.82
CA GLU A 509 -35.51 55.12 15.78
C GLU A 509 -35.91 53.76 16.39
N ARG A 510 -37.21 53.54 16.61
CA ARG A 510 -37.75 52.25 17.10
C ARG A 510 -37.63 51.16 16.04
N PHE A 511 -37.87 51.50 14.79
CA PHE A 511 -37.70 50.56 13.68
C PHE A 511 -36.24 50.18 13.45
N VAL A 512 -35.32 51.15 13.45
CA VAL A 512 -33.89 50.89 13.29
C VAL A 512 -33.36 50.03 14.45
N SER A 513 -33.73 50.33 15.70
CA SER A 513 -33.36 49.49 16.84
C SER A 513 -33.97 48.08 16.75
N ALA A 514 -35.23 47.94 16.33
CA ALA A 514 -35.87 46.64 16.12
C ALA A 514 -35.18 45.79 15.02
N LEU A 515 -34.76 46.42 13.91
CA LEU A 515 -34.01 45.76 12.83
C LEU A 515 -32.71 45.11 13.34
N HIS A 516 -32.03 45.76 14.28
CA HIS A 516 -30.80 45.24 14.90
C HIS A 516 -31.05 44.19 15.98
N THR A 517 -32.17 44.26 16.72
CA THR A 517 -32.51 43.22 17.70
C THR A 517 -32.85 41.88 17.05
N LYS A 518 -33.33 41.88 15.80
CA LYS A 518 -33.69 40.67 15.04
C LYS A 518 -32.85 40.52 13.75
N PRO A 519 -31.52 40.32 13.84
CA PRO A 519 -30.63 40.38 12.68
C PRO A 519 -30.85 39.23 11.68
N CYS A 520 -31.24 38.04 12.13
CA CYS A 520 -31.46 36.88 11.24
C CYS A 520 -32.65 37.11 10.28
N VAL A 521 -33.72 37.74 10.79
CA VAL A 521 -34.92 38.08 10.02
C VAL A 521 -34.61 39.23 9.06
N SER A 522 -34.07 40.33 9.57
CA SER A 522 -33.76 41.52 8.79
C SER A 522 -32.74 41.24 7.67
N CYS A 523 -31.63 40.54 7.96
CA CYS A 523 -30.64 40.22 6.93
C CYS A 523 -31.22 39.35 5.81
N SER A 524 -32.10 38.40 6.14
CA SER A 524 -32.70 37.50 5.14
C SER A 524 -33.65 38.25 4.21
N LEU A 525 -34.52 39.09 4.76
CA LEU A 525 -35.45 39.90 3.95
C LEU A 525 -34.71 40.92 3.07
N PHE A 526 -33.70 41.62 3.62
CA PHE A 526 -32.91 42.59 2.85
C PHE A 526 -32.01 41.94 1.79
N ARG A 527 -31.47 40.73 2.01
CA ARG A 527 -30.75 39.98 0.96
C ARG A 527 -31.65 39.59 -0.20
N LEU A 528 -32.88 39.15 0.09
CA LEU A 528 -33.86 38.83 -0.95
C LEU A 528 -34.29 40.08 -1.72
N ALA A 529 -34.48 41.21 -1.03
CA ALA A 529 -34.74 42.49 -1.69
C ALA A 529 -33.57 42.94 -2.57
N ILE A 530 -32.33 42.81 -2.11
CA ILE A 530 -31.13 43.10 -2.91
C ILE A 530 -31.08 42.23 -4.17
N ALA A 531 -31.30 40.92 -4.04
CA ALA A 531 -31.30 39.99 -5.17
C ALA A 531 -32.37 40.32 -6.21
N ALA A 532 -33.56 40.76 -5.78
CA ALA A 532 -34.61 41.21 -6.68
C ALA A 532 -34.24 42.54 -7.38
N GLN A 533 -33.65 43.49 -6.67
CA GLN A 533 -33.29 44.80 -7.25
C GLN A 533 -32.11 44.74 -8.22
N GLN A 534 -31.19 43.77 -8.07
CA GLN A 534 -30.07 43.58 -9.02
C GLN A 534 -30.53 43.16 -10.43
N LYS A 535 -31.73 42.58 -10.56
CA LYS A 535 -32.32 42.20 -11.84
C LYS A 535 -33.20 43.31 -12.45
N ALA A 536 -33.59 44.31 -11.66
CA ALA A 536 -34.44 45.40 -12.12
C ALA A 536 -33.64 46.41 -12.98
N ALA A 537 -34.30 47.04 -13.96
CA ALA A 537 -33.67 48.08 -14.77
C ALA A 537 -33.09 49.20 -13.89
N SER A 538 -31.86 49.64 -14.21
CA SER A 538 -31.08 50.62 -13.44
C SER A 538 -31.79 51.96 -13.19
N ASN A 539 -32.81 52.28 -14.00
CA ASN A 539 -33.61 53.52 -13.91
C ASN A 539 -34.98 53.33 -13.23
N SER A 540 -35.27 52.18 -12.60
CA SER A 540 -36.57 51.97 -11.97
C SER A 540 -36.72 52.81 -10.68
N PRO A 541 -37.89 53.48 -10.46
CA PRO A 541 -38.13 54.31 -9.28
C PRO A 541 -38.03 53.53 -7.96
N LEU A 542 -38.22 52.21 -8.03
CA LEU A 542 -38.18 51.31 -6.88
C LEU A 542 -36.75 51.03 -6.39
N VAL A 543 -35.78 50.94 -7.31
CA VAL A 543 -34.34 50.85 -6.96
C VAL A 543 -33.88 52.11 -6.24
N PHE A 544 -34.32 53.29 -6.69
CA PHE A 544 -33.99 54.56 -6.03
C PHE A 544 -34.57 54.65 -4.62
N LYS A 545 -35.84 54.24 -4.43
CA LYS A 545 -36.48 54.18 -3.11
C LYS A 545 -35.77 53.18 -2.19
N PHE A 546 -35.41 52.00 -2.69
CA PHE A 546 -34.67 51.02 -1.90
C PHE A 546 -33.26 51.50 -1.53
N GLN A 547 -32.54 52.14 -2.46
CA GLN A 547 -31.24 52.75 -2.19
C GLN A 547 -31.32 53.87 -1.14
N TRP A 548 -32.39 54.67 -1.17
CA TRP A 548 -32.67 55.66 -0.13
C TRP A 548 -32.93 54.99 1.23
N VAL A 549 -33.79 53.96 1.29
CA VAL A 549 -34.07 53.18 2.51
C VAL A 549 -32.77 52.61 3.11
N CYS A 550 -31.93 51.96 2.30
CA CYS A 550 -30.65 51.42 2.76
C CYS A 550 -29.70 52.51 3.28
N SER A 551 -29.64 53.66 2.60
CA SER A 551 -28.76 54.77 2.99
C SER A 551 -29.24 55.47 4.26
N LYS A 552 -30.56 55.64 4.41
CA LYS A 552 -31.17 56.24 5.60
C LYS A 552 -31.03 55.36 6.83
N ILE A 553 -31.17 54.03 6.68
CA ILE A 553 -30.87 53.08 7.76
C ILE A 553 -29.39 53.22 8.14
N LEU A 554 -28.45 53.24 7.18
CA LEU A 554 -27.01 53.37 7.49
C LEU A 554 -26.67 54.70 8.19
N GLU A 555 -27.32 55.81 7.83
CA GLU A 555 -27.13 57.12 8.45
C GLU A 555 -27.62 57.17 9.91
N LEU A 556 -28.75 56.52 10.19
CA LEU A 556 -29.36 56.48 11.53
C LEU A 556 -28.69 55.45 12.46
N THR A 557 -27.86 54.56 11.93
CA THR A 557 -27.19 53.50 12.71
C THR A 557 -25.84 53.89 13.26
N LYS A 558 -25.66 53.74 14.58
CA LYS A 558 -24.38 53.92 15.28
C LYS A 558 -23.65 52.60 15.58
N THR A 559 -24.27 51.45 15.30
CA THR A 559 -23.78 50.11 15.68
C THR A 559 -23.42 49.26 14.46
N VAL A 560 -22.29 48.55 14.54
CA VAL A 560 -21.86 47.61 13.48
C VAL A 560 -22.61 46.29 13.67
N SER A 561 -23.35 45.85 12.64
CA SER A 561 -24.13 44.61 12.66
C SER A 561 -24.04 43.88 11.31
N PRO A 562 -24.37 42.58 11.24
CA PRO A 562 -24.39 41.86 9.95
C PRO A 562 -25.30 42.54 8.91
N LEU A 563 -26.36 43.22 9.35
CA LEU A 563 -27.24 44.02 8.50
C LEU A 563 -26.50 45.20 7.87
N THR A 564 -25.69 45.94 8.63
CA THR A 564 -24.95 47.10 8.10
C THR A 564 -23.93 46.69 7.04
N ASN A 565 -23.36 45.49 7.15
CA ASN A 565 -22.45 44.95 6.12
C ASN A 565 -23.20 44.59 4.83
N VAL A 566 -24.37 43.96 4.95
CA VAL A 566 -25.23 43.62 3.80
C VAL A 566 -25.70 44.89 3.07
N LEU A 567 -26.13 45.92 3.82
CA LEU A 567 -26.59 47.18 3.26
C LEU A 567 -25.44 47.98 2.62
N LYS A 568 -24.26 48.03 3.26
CA LYS A 568 -23.06 48.69 2.69
C LYS A 568 -22.65 48.05 1.36
N HIS A 569 -22.65 46.71 1.28
CA HIS A 569 -22.32 45.98 0.06
C HIS A 569 -23.28 46.34 -1.09
N PHE A 570 -24.57 46.50 -0.82
CA PHE A 570 -25.53 46.95 -1.83
C PHE A 570 -25.27 48.40 -2.27
N CYS A 571 -25.09 49.34 -1.34
CA CYS A 571 -24.85 50.74 -1.67
C CYS A 571 -23.55 50.95 -2.47
N THR A 572 -22.48 50.20 -2.19
CA THR A 572 -21.23 50.26 -2.97
C THR A 572 -21.40 49.67 -4.37
N THR A 573 -22.07 48.52 -4.49
CA THR A 573 -22.32 47.86 -5.79
C THR A 573 -23.23 48.71 -6.70
N SER A 574 -24.26 49.35 -6.13
CA SER A 574 -25.20 50.23 -6.85
C SER A 574 -24.53 51.51 -7.34
N SER A 575 -23.59 52.05 -6.54
CA SER A 575 -22.86 53.29 -6.88
C SER A 575 -21.87 53.08 -8.04
N SER A 576 -21.26 51.90 -8.16
CA SER A 576 -20.42 51.53 -9.31
C SER A 576 -21.19 51.36 -10.63
N SER A 577 -22.52 51.19 -10.59
CA SER A 577 -23.35 51.11 -11.80
C SER A 577 -23.57 52.47 -12.50
N ARG A 578 -23.23 53.60 -11.86
CA ARG A 578 -23.42 54.95 -12.43
C ARG A 578 -22.38 55.34 -13.49
N ASN A 579 -21.32 54.56 -13.69
CA ASN A 579 -20.26 54.83 -14.69
C ASN A 579 -20.35 53.95 -15.96
N LYS A 580 -21.48 53.30 -16.23
CA LYS A 580 -21.69 52.51 -17.46
C LYS A 580 -22.31 53.35 -18.59
N ASP A 581 -21.53 54.30 -19.12
CA ASP A 581 -21.69 54.80 -20.50
C ASP A 581 -20.61 54.21 -21.45
N GLN A 582 -20.03 53.08 -21.05
CA GLN A 582 -19.31 52.19 -21.96
C GLN A 582 -20.04 50.85 -21.96
N ALA A 583 -20.76 50.61 -23.04
CA ALA A 583 -21.22 49.29 -23.47
C ALA A 583 -20.06 48.28 -23.36
N PRO A 584 -20.35 46.97 -23.15
CA PRO A 584 -19.31 45.95 -23.20
C PRO A 584 -18.64 46.04 -24.57
N ARG A 585 -17.36 46.41 -24.62
CA ARG A 585 -16.54 46.09 -25.78
C ARG A 585 -16.52 44.57 -25.86
N ARG A 586 -17.38 43.99 -26.71
CA ARG A 586 -17.13 42.68 -27.31
C ARG A 586 -15.68 42.73 -27.80
N LEU A 587 -14.88 41.72 -27.44
CA LEU A 587 -13.58 41.50 -28.07
C LEU A 587 -13.76 41.68 -29.59
N SER A 588 -12.96 42.56 -30.18
CA SER A 588 -13.16 42.92 -31.58
C SER A 588 -13.01 41.68 -32.46
N GLN A 589 -13.85 41.50 -33.48
CA GLN A 589 -13.71 40.45 -34.50
C GLN A 589 -12.32 40.45 -35.17
N ALA A 590 -11.54 41.54 -35.03
CA ALA A 590 -10.18 41.67 -35.53
C ALA A 590 -9.12 40.99 -34.63
N ASP A 591 -9.35 40.85 -33.32
CA ASP A 591 -8.45 40.13 -32.41
C ASP A 591 -8.64 38.60 -32.46
N MET A 592 -9.69 38.13 -33.15
CA MET A 592 -10.13 36.72 -33.21
C MET A 592 -9.61 35.93 -34.43
N LYS A 593 -8.80 36.55 -35.30
CA LYS A 593 -8.13 35.88 -36.43
C LYS A 593 -6.71 35.47 -36.05
N SER A 594 -6.54 34.18 -35.75
CA SER A 594 -5.29 33.40 -35.84
C SER A 594 -4.01 33.85 -35.10
N ALA A 595 -4.05 34.82 -34.17
CA ALA A 595 -2.88 35.17 -33.35
C ALA A 595 -3.16 34.94 -31.85
N ASN A 596 -2.79 33.75 -31.38
CA ASN A 596 -2.61 33.32 -29.99
C ASN A 596 -3.80 33.50 -29.02
N ILE A 597 -4.73 32.53 -29.02
CA ILE A 597 -5.70 32.28 -27.93
C ILE A 597 -5.01 32.30 -26.55
N VAL A 598 -3.77 31.83 -26.50
CA VAL A 598 -2.89 31.85 -25.33
C VAL A 598 -2.64 33.27 -24.83
N ASP A 599 -2.33 34.23 -25.71
CA ASP A 599 -2.02 35.60 -25.31
C ASP A 599 -3.29 36.37 -24.92
N ALA A 600 -4.42 36.08 -25.58
CA ALA A 600 -5.73 36.63 -25.21
C ALA A 600 -6.15 36.17 -23.80
N LEU A 601 -6.12 34.87 -23.50
CA LEU A 601 -6.43 34.34 -22.16
C LEU A 601 -5.44 34.83 -21.09
N THR A 602 -4.15 34.89 -21.43
CA THR A 602 -3.11 35.40 -20.51
C THR A 602 -3.33 36.88 -20.20
N SER A 603 -3.75 37.69 -21.18
CA SER A 603 -4.05 39.12 -20.98
C SER A 603 -5.32 39.35 -20.17
N VAL A 604 -6.35 38.50 -20.32
CA VAL A 604 -7.59 38.55 -19.52
C VAL A 604 -7.33 38.11 -18.08
N ALA A 605 -6.51 37.08 -17.88
CA ALA A 605 -6.06 36.64 -16.56
C ALA A 605 -5.30 37.75 -15.81
N GLN A 606 -4.48 38.54 -16.50
CA GLN A 606 -3.72 39.66 -15.93
C GLN A 606 -4.58 40.90 -15.64
N ASN A 607 -5.44 41.30 -16.58
CA ASN A 607 -6.07 42.63 -16.55
C ASN A 607 -7.51 42.62 -15.98
N GLU A 608 -8.27 41.53 -16.15
CA GLU A 608 -9.68 41.46 -15.72
C GLU A 608 -10.08 40.08 -15.16
N PRO A 609 -9.62 39.69 -13.94
CA PRO A 609 -9.86 38.36 -13.38
C PRO A 609 -11.34 38.05 -13.08
N LYS A 610 -12.21 39.06 -13.01
CA LYS A 610 -13.65 38.87 -12.79
C LYS A 610 -14.39 38.39 -14.05
N ARG A 611 -13.81 38.60 -15.24
CA ARG A 611 -14.37 38.15 -16.53
C ARG A 611 -13.66 36.90 -17.06
N PHE A 612 -12.72 36.35 -16.30
CA PHE A 612 -11.94 35.21 -16.72
C PHE A 612 -12.81 33.97 -16.96
N GLU A 613 -13.76 33.69 -16.07
CA GLU A 613 -14.70 32.57 -16.21
C GLU A 613 -15.64 32.74 -17.41
N GLU A 614 -16.14 33.96 -17.64
CA GLU A 614 -16.96 34.28 -18.82
C GLU A 614 -16.16 34.11 -20.12
N ALA A 615 -14.91 34.61 -20.16
CA ALA A 615 -14.02 34.45 -21.31
C ALA A 615 -13.62 32.99 -21.54
N LEU A 616 -13.43 32.21 -20.47
CA LEU A 616 -13.13 30.78 -20.53
C LEU A 616 -14.31 30.01 -21.11
N CYS A 617 -15.54 30.28 -20.66
CA CYS A 617 -16.75 29.62 -21.17
C CYS A 617 -16.91 29.83 -22.68
N VAL A 618 -16.70 31.06 -23.17
CA VAL A 618 -16.77 31.37 -24.61
C VAL A 618 -15.69 30.63 -25.41
N LEU A 619 -14.47 30.49 -24.86
CA LEU A 619 -13.39 29.78 -25.52
C LEU A 619 -13.55 28.26 -25.47
N VAL A 620 -14.14 27.71 -24.40
CA VAL A 620 -14.54 26.30 -24.29
C VAL A 620 -15.61 25.99 -25.33
N GLN A 621 -16.66 26.81 -25.44
CA GLN A 621 -17.69 26.68 -26.47
C GLN A 621 -17.09 26.67 -27.88
N ARG A 622 -16.11 27.55 -28.15
CA ARG A 622 -15.42 27.59 -29.44
C ARG A 622 -14.53 26.36 -29.66
N ALA A 623 -13.82 25.88 -28.64
CA ALA A 623 -13.00 24.67 -28.71
C ALA A 623 -13.83 23.42 -28.99
N ILE A 624 -15.03 23.34 -28.38
CA ILE A 624 -16.03 22.31 -28.65
C ILE A 624 -16.53 22.42 -30.10
N LYS A 625 -16.91 23.62 -30.56
CA LYS A 625 -17.34 23.88 -31.96
C LYS A 625 -16.25 23.52 -32.99
N LEU A 626 -14.97 23.70 -32.66
CA LEU A 626 -13.82 23.39 -33.54
C LEU A 626 -13.29 21.96 -33.38
N GLY A 627 -13.79 21.17 -32.41
CA GLY A 627 -13.29 19.84 -32.10
C GLY A 627 -11.83 19.80 -31.64
N ASN A 628 -11.25 20.93 -31.22
CA ASN A 628 -9.84 21.03 -30.86
C ASN A 628 -9.64 21.79 -29.54
N SER A 629 -9.52 21.03 -28.46
CA SER A 629 -9.25 21.52 -27.09
C SER A 629 -7.78 21.75 -26.78
N GLN A 630 -6.86 21.25 -27.62
CA GLN A 630 -5.40 21.33 -27.45
C GLN A 630 -4.88 22.76 -27.15
N PRO A 631 -5.23 23.80 -27.94
CA PRO A 631 -4.72 25.16 -27.69
C PRO A 631 -5.30 25.79 -26.42
N LEU A 632 -6.50 25.37 -26.00
CA LEU A 632 -7.13 25.84 -24.78
C LEU A 632 -6.49 25.20 -23.53
N ILE A 633 -6.27 23.88 -23.56
CA ILE A 633 -5.58 23.16 -22.49
C ILE A 633 -4.16 23.71 -22.34
N HIS A 634 -3.44 23.93 -23.46
CA HIS A 634 -2.13 24.58 -23.44
C HIS A 634 -2.16 25.96 -22.78
N ALA A 635 -3.16 26.80 -23.09
CA ALA A 635 -3.31 28.12 -22.47
C ALA A 635 -3.61 28.02 -20.96
N LEU A 636 -4.49 27.11 -20.53
CA LEU A 636 -4.84 26.88 -19.13
C LEU A 636 -3.66 26.36 -18.32
N SER A 637 -2.95 25.35 -18.83
CA SER A 637 -1.73 24.82 -18.21
C SER A 637 -0.65 25.89 -18.12
N LYS A 638 -0.49 26.74 -19.15
CA LYS A 638 0.46 27.86 -19.13
C LYS A 638 0.09 28.94 -18.10
N ILE A 639 -1.20 29.25 -17.93
CA ILE A 639 -1.67 30.21 -16.92
C ILE A 639 -1.44 29.70 -15.50
N LEU A 640 -1.69 28.40 -15.27
CA LEU A 640 -1.41 27.76 -13.97
C LEU A 640 0.09 27.69 -13.69
N CYS A 641 0.92 27.36 -14.68
CA CYS A 641 2.39 27.34 -14.53
C CYS A 641 2.97 28.76 -14.33
N GLY A 642 2.42 29.77 -15.00
CA GLY A 642 2.85 31.16 -14.93
C GLY A 642 2.38 31.92 -13.68
N ASN A 643 1.48 31.32 -12.89
CA ASN A 643 1.01 31.84 -11.60
C ASN A 643 0.52 33.31 -11.67
N MET A 644 -0.28 33.58 -12.71
CA MET A 644 -0.74 34.92 -13.12
C MET A 644 -1.65 35.64 -12.11
N PHE A 645 -2.04 34.96 -11.03
CA PHE A 645 -2.93 35.50 -9.99
C PHE A 645 -2.13 35.72 -8.70
N GLU A 646 -1.58 36.92 -8.51
CA GLU A 646 -0.89 37.28 -7.28
C GLU A 646 -1.88 37.37 -6.09
N CYS A 647 -1.64 36.52 -5.09
CA CYS A 647 -1.93 36.66 -3.66
C CYS A 647 -3.36 36.76 -3.07
N GLU A 648 -4.48 36.95 -3.78
CA GLU A 648 -5.79 37.08 -3.05
C GLU A 648 -6.98 36.24 -3.55
N LYS A 649 -6.87 35.44 -4.61
CA LYS A 649 -8.04 34.68 -5.14
C LYS A 649 -7.73 33.21 -5.42
N VAL A 650 -7.65 32.42 -4.35
CA VAL A 650 -7.57 30.95 -4.37
C VAL A 650 -8.70 30.31 -5.17
N THR A 651 -9.86 30.97 -5.28
CA THR A 651 -11.06 30.43 -5.95
C THR A 651 -10.91 30.26 -7.46
N THR A 652 -10.20 31.14 -8.16
CA THR A 652 -10.07 31.06 -9.63
C THR A 652 -9.14 29.94 -10.08
N SER A 653 -8.17 29.56 -9.24
CA SER A 653 -7.25 28.46 -9.52
C SER A 653 -7.94 27.11 -9.50
N PHE A 654 -8.83 26.88 -8.52
CA PHE A 654 -9.65 25.65 -8.46
C PHE A 654 -10.62 25.54 -9.62
N VAL A 655 -11.24 26.66 -10.04
CA VAL A 655 -12.09 26.69 -11.23
C VAL A 655 -11.32 26.24 -12.47
N ILE A 656 -10.08 26.69 -12.66
CA ILE A 656 -9.25 26.23 -13.79
C ILE A 656 -8.94 24.74 -13.70
N VAL A 657 -8.67 24.22 -12.49
CA VAL A 657 -8.41 22.79 -12.27
C VAL A 657 -9.66 21.95 -12.55
N ASP A 658 -10.84 22.41 -12.11
CA ASP A 658 -12.11 21.75 -12.41
C ASP A 658 -12.34 21.74 -13.93
N TRP A 659 -12.12 22.85 -14.63
CA TRP A 659 -12.24 22.89 -16.08
C TRP A 659 -11.23 21.98 -16.77
N LEU A 660 -9.99 21.87 -16.28
CA LEU A 660 -9.01 20.91 -16.81
C LEU A 660 -9.48 19.47 -16.61
N GLU A 661 -10.07 19.13 -15.46
CA GLU A 661 -10.64 17.81 -15.20
C GLU A 661 -11.80 17.47 -16.16
N HIS A 662 -12.65 18.45 -16.48
CA HIS A 662 -13.78 18.24 -17.38
C HIS A 662 -13.37 18.19 -18.86
N LEU A 663 -12.35 18.98 -19.25
CA LEU A 663 -11.88 19.07 -20.63
C LEU A 663 -10.92 17.91 -20.99
N GLU A 664 -10.24 17.33 -20.01
CA GLU A 664 -9.22 16.31 -20.23
C GLU A 664 -9.49 15.03 -19.40
N PRO A 665 -9.96 13.94 -20.03
CA PRO A 665 -10.25 12.69 -19.32
C PRO A 665 -8.99 11.98 -18.84
N GLU A 666 -7.86 12.13 -19.56
CA GLU A 666 -6.53 11.69 -19.15
C GLU A 666 -5.71 12.90 -18.69
N CYS A 667 -5.16 12.88 -17.47
CA CYS A 667 -4.37 14.00 -16.92
C CYS A 667 -3.16 14.40 -17.79
N ILE A 668 -2.69 13.51 -18.66
CA ILE A 668 -1.56 13.75 -19.57
C ILE A 668 -1.95 13.23 -20.96
N SER A 669 -2.39 14.11 -21.85
CA SER A 669 -2.66 13.75 -23.24
C SER A 669 -2.27 14.88 -24.20
N SER A 670 -2.73 16.09 -23.93
CA SER A 670 -2.80 17.18 -24.90
C SER A 670 -1.51 18.00 -24.98
N SER A 671 -0.96 18.36 -23.81
CA SER A 671 0.30 19.11 -23.72
C SER A 671 1.20 18.50 -22.66
N PRO A 672 1.88 17.38 -22.97
CA PRO A 672 2.60 16.60 -21.97
C PRO A 672 3.68 17.44 -21.28
N GLU A 673 4.44 18.26 -22.01
CA GLU A 673 5.51 19.09 -21.41
C GLU A 673 4.99 20.08 -20.35
N LEU A 674 3.87 20.76 -20.61
CA LEU A 674 3.27 21.69 -19.65
C LEU A 674 2.57 20.97 -18.49
N GLN A 675 1.99 19.80 -18.74
CA GLN A 675 1.34 18.98 -17.72
C GLN A 675 2.37 18.35 -16.78
N TYR A 676 3.51 17.89 -17.30
CA TYR A 676 4.66 17.47 -16.50
C TYR A 676 5.21 18.64 -15.66
N GLN A 677 5.24 19.86 -16.22
CA GLN A 677 5.60 21.05 -15.44
C GLN A 677 4.57 21.32 -14.32
N LEU A 678 3.29 21.21 -14.62
CA LEU A 678 2.25 21.49 -13.63
C LEU A 678 2.26 20.48 -12.46
N LEU A 679 2.39 19.20 -12.78
CA LEU A 679 2.40 18.09 -11.82
C LEU A 679 3.71 18.04 -11.03
N PHE A 680 4.85 18.16 -11.72
CA PHE A 680 6.14 17.82 -11.16
C PHE A 680 7.15 18.95 -11.13
N HIS A 681 7.00 20.13 -11.75
CA HIS A 681 8.10 21.14 -11.71
C HIS A 681 8.33 21.76 -10.33
N ASN A 682 9.59 22.06 -10.05
CA ASN A 682 10.00 22.77 -8.85
C ASN A 682 9.78 24.29 -8.99
N SER A 683 8.55 24.74 -8.71
CA SER A 683 8.26 26.17 -8.67
C SER A 683 8.71 26.78 -7.34
N THR A 684 10.00 27.07 -7.22
CA THR A 684 10.60 27.78 -6.06
C THR A 684 10.00 29.19 -5.87
N LYS A 685 9.37 29.75 -6.90
CA LYS A 685 8.72 31.08 -6.86
C LYS A 685 7.25 31.07 -6.43
N ASN A 686 6.57 29.91 -6.41
CA ASN A 686 5.11 29.84 -6.21
C ASN A 686 4.71 28.84 -5.11
N PRO A 687 4.49 29.27 -3.87
CA PRO A 687 4.11 28.40 -2.75
C PRO A 687 2.69 27.80 -2.92
N LEU A 688 1.82 28.41 -3.72
CA LEU A 688 0.45 27.95 -4.00
C LEU A 688 0.40 26.65 -4.81
N LEU A 689 1.28 26.52 -5.81
CA LEU A 689 1.46 25.32 -6.64
C LEU A 689 1.94 24.11 -5.81
N LYS A 690 2.73 24.33 -4.75
CA LYS A 690 3.21 23.26 -3.87
C LYS A 690 2.16 22.73 -2.89
N THR A 691 1.08 23.47 -2.61
CA THR A 691 0.27 23.24 -1.39
C THR A 691 -1.23 23.04 -1.60
N THR A 692 -1.82 23.46 -2.73
CA THR A 692 -3.30 23.54 -2.83
C THR A 692 -3.94 22.55 -3.81
N PHE A 693 -3.49 22.44 -5.06
CA PHE A 693 -4.14 21.58 -6.07
C PHE A 693 -3.27 20.46 -6.64
N ARG A 694 -1.94 20.50 -6.47
CA ARG A 694 -1.04 19.45 -6.98
C ARG A 694 -1.33 18.06 -6.39
N PRO A 695 -1.57 17.88 -5.08
CA PRO A 695 -1.93 16.56 -4.54
C PRO A 695 -3.22 16.00 -5.16
N TYR A 696 -4.19 16.87 -5.45
CA TYR A 696 -5.44 16.48 -6.10
C TYR A 696 -5.19 15.96 -7.52
N LEU A 697 -4.40 16.68 -8.32
CA LEU A 697 -4.06 16.28 -9.68
C LEU A 697 -3.22 14.99 -9.73
N LEU A 698 -2.29 14.81 -8.78
CA LEU A 698 -1.52 13.56 -8.65
C LEU A 698 -2.44 12.39 -8.26
N ALA A 699 -3.42 12.61 -7.37
CA ALA A 699 -4.41 11.59 -7.05
C ALA A 699 -5.30 11.25 -8.26
N LEU A 700 -5.73 12.25 -9.04
CA LEU A 700 -6.46 12.03 -10.29
C LEU A 700 -5.65 11.21 -11.28
N LEU A 701 -4.35 11.52 -11.44
CA LEU A 701 -3.45 10.75 -12.29
C LEU A 701 -3.39 9.27 -11.85
N ILE A 702 -3.22 9.01 -10.56
CA ILE A 702 -3.11 7.63 -10.04
C ILE A 702 -4.42 6.84 -10.19
N HIS A 703 -5.57 7.48 -9.99
CA HIS A 703 -6.85 6.79 -9.96
C HIS A 703 -7.55 6.71 -11.32
N ARG A 704 -7.36 7.69 -12.22
CA ARG A 704 -8.05 7.78 -13.52
C ARG A 704 -7.18 7.43 -14.72
N ALA A 705 -5.85 7.59 -14.65
CA ALA A 705 -5.00 7.33 -15.81
C ALA A 705 -4.92 5.83 -16.14
N HIS A 706 -4.65 5.53 -17.42
CA HIS A 706 -4.34 4.18 -17.87
C HIS A 706 -2.96 3.74 -17.37
N TRP A 707 -2.74 2.42 -17.27
CA TRP A 707 -1.45 1.88 -16.83
C TRP A 707 -0.30 2.27 -17.77
N ASN A 708 -0.53 2.33 -19.09
CA ASN A 708 0.47 2.75 -20.07
C ASN A 708 0.91 4.21 -19.83
N THR A 709 -0.04 5.11 -19.60
CA THR A 709 0.27 6.50 -19.25
C THR A 709 1.04 6.58 -17.93
N LEU A 710 0.66 5.78 -16.93
CA LEU A 710 1.37 5.75 -15.64
C LEU A 710 2.83 5.26 -15.78
N HIS A 711 3.06 4.21 -16.56
CA HIS A 711 4.41 3.72 -16.87
C HIS A 711 5.24 4.75 -17.62
N ASN A 712 4.68 5.40 -18.64
CA ASN A 712 5.36 6.46 -19.39
C ASN A 712 5.73 7.65 -18.49
N VAL A 713 4.88 8.01 -17.52
CA VAL A 713 5.18 9.05 -16.52
C VAL A 713 6.33 8.63 -15.62
N ILE A 714 6.33 7.38 -15.12
CA ILE A 714 7.40 6.87 -14.28
C ILE A 714 8.74 6.85 -15.05
N GLU A 715 8.73 6.42 -16.31
CA GLU A 715 9.92 6.43 -17.16
C GLU A 715 10.41 7.85 -17.44
N GLU A 716 9.52 8.79 -17.77
CA GLU A 716 9.87 10.17 -18.08
C GLU A 716 10.45 10.91 -16.86
N VAL A 717 9.82 10.74 -15.68
CA VAL A 717 10.23 11.37 -14.42
C VAL A 717 11.56 10.81 -13.93
N LEU A 718 11.83 9.52 -14.17
CA LEU A 718 13.10 8.88 -13.79
C LEU A 718 14.14 8.89 -14.93
N SER A 719 13.84 9.52 -16.08
CA SER A 719 14.77 9.62 -17.21
C SER A 719 15.91 10.60 -16.93
N SER A 720 17.04 10.38 -17.58
CA SER A 720 18.28 11.13 -17.37
C SER A 720 18.25 12.60 -17.80
N SER A 721 17.13 13.11 -18.33
CA SER A 721 17.09 14.29 -19.19
C SER A 721 16.56 15.60 -18.57
N LYS A 722 15.92 15.61 -17.39
CA LYS A 722 15.22 16.82 -16.88
C LYS A 722 15.42 17.11 -15.37
N GLN A 723 16.39 17.98 -15.05
CA GLN A 723 16.74 18.45 -13.68
C GLN A 723 15.74 19.47 -13.05
N GLN A 724 14.47 19.50 -13.47
CA GLN A 724 13.55 20.59 -13.11
C GLN A 724 12.34 20.15 -12.27
N TYR A 725 12.25 18.88 -11.89
CA TYR A 725 11.15 18.36 -11.09
C TYR A 725 11.33 18.57 -9.58
N ASP A 726 10.22 18.69 -8.84
CA ASP A 726 10.09 18.86 -7.41
C ASP A 726 10.25 17.49 -6.75
N PRO A 727 11.35 17.24 -6.02
CA PRO A 727 11.67 15.90 -5.56
C PRO A 727 10.60 15.30 -4.65
N SER A 728 9.99 16.10 -3.77
CA SER A 728 8.91 15.63 -2.88
C SER A 728 7.70 15.11 -3.64
N ALA A 729 7.28 15.80 -4.71
CA ALA A 729 6.10 15.42 -5.49
C ALA A 729 6.32 14.12 -6.28
N VAL A 730 7.53 13.95 -6.82
CA VAL A 730 7.95 12.72 -7.50
C VAL A 730 7.96 11.54 -6.53
N LEU A 731 8.57 11.71 -5.36
CA LEU A 731 8.66 10.64 -4.36
C LEU A 731 7.28 10.28 -3.77
N ASP A 732 6.41 11.26 -3.52
CA ASP A 732 5.03 11.02 -3.10
C ASP A 732 4.23 10.27 -4.16
N PHE A 733 4.40 10.64 -5.43
CA PHE A 733 3.77 9.95 -6.56
C PHE A 733 4.25 8.49 -6.68
N LEU A 734 5.56 8.25 -6.63
CA LEU A 734 6.11 6.89 -6.69
C LEU A 734 5.63 6.04 -5.51
N GLN A 735 5.65 6.59 -4.29
CA GLN A 735 5.14 5.92 -3.11
C GLN A 735 3.65 5.59 -3.24
N ALA A 736 2.83 6.52 -3.74
CA ALA A 736 1.41 6.28 -3.95
C ALA A 736 1.14 5.24 -5.06
N CYS A 737 1.99 5.16 -6.09
CA CYS A 737 1.92 4.12 -7.12
C CYS A 737 2.13 2.70 -6.54
N MET A 738 2.89 2.56 -5.44
CA MET A 738 3.07 1.27 -4.77
C MET A 738 1.81 0.80 -4.05
N PHE A 739 0.97 1.73 -3.58
CA PHE A 739 -0.19 1.45 -2.73
C PHE A 739 -1.52 1.68 -3.45
N ILE A 740 -1.56 1.56 -4.79
CA ILE A 740 -2.80 1.74 -5.55
C ILE A 740 -3.86 0.73 -5.10
N PRO A 741 -5.02 1.16 -4.56
CA PRO A 741 -6.01 0.25 -3.99
C PRO A 741 -6.51 -0.82 -4.96
N LYS A 742 -6.54 -0.52 -6.27
CA LYS A 742 -6.91 -1.46 -7.34
C LYS A 742 -5.99 -2.70 -7.37
N ILE A 743 -4.71 -2.55 -7.03
CA ILE A 743 -3.72 -3.64 -6.99
C ILE A 743 -3.92 -4.52 -5.73
N TRP A 744 -4.31 -3.88 -4.63
CA TRP A 744 -4.42 -4.52 -3.31
C TRP A 744 -5.83 -5.02 -2.96
N GLN A 745 -6.82 -4.83 -3.85
CA GLN A 745 -8.20 -5.22 -3.62
C GLN A 745 -8.35 -6.75 -3.54
N GLY A 746 -9.07 -7.24 -2.53
CA GLY A 746 -9.35 -8.68 -2.35
C GLY A 746 -8.22 -9.48 -1.68
N ARG A 747 -7.15 -8.83 -1.21
CA ARG A 747 -6.05 -9.49 -0.49
C ARG A 747 -6.32 -9.61 1.02
N ASP A 748 -5.63 -10.56 1.65
CA ASP A 748 -5.74 -10.82 3.10
C ASP A 748 -5.27 -9.61 3.92
N LYS A 749 -6.12 -9.14 4.83
CA LYS A 749 -5.76 -8.07 5.79
C LYS A 749 -4.73 -8.51 6.83
N LYS A 750 -4.50 -9.82 6.97
CA LYS A 750 -3.54 -10.41 7.91
C LYS A 750 -2.36 -11.00 7.14
N ILE A 751 -1.26 -10.27 7.16
CA ILE A 751 0.01 -10.66 6.52
C ILE A 751 0.69 -11.74 7.38
N PRO A 752 1.08 -12.91 6.82
CA PRO A 752 1.85 -13.93 7.55
C PRO A 752 3.18 -13.41 8.09
N LYS A 753 3.69 -13.99 9.18
CA LYS A 753 4.98 -13.59 9.81
C LYS A 753 6.19 -13.72 8.87
N HIS A 754 6.14 -14.61 7.89
CA HIS A 754 7.21 -14.83 6.89
C HIS A 754 6.86 -14.26 5.50
N TYR A 755 5.90 -13.34 5.42
CA TYR A 755 5.55 -12.71 4.15
C TYR A 755 6.71 -11.88 3.62
N THR A 756 7.14 -12.20 2.41
CA THR A 756 8.03 -11.34 1.64
C THR A 756 7.19 -10.30 0.91
N PRO A 757 7.49 -8.99 1.05
CA PRO A 757 6.72 -7.97 0.36
C PRO A 757 6.80 -8.19 -1.15
N GLU A 758 5.64 -8.26 -1.80
CA GLU A 758 5.54 -8.41 -3.26
C GLU A 758 6.10 -7.18 -3.99
N LYS A 759 6.80 -7.43 -5.09
CA LYS A 759 7.44 -6.41 -5.92
C LYS A 759 6.43 -5.87 -6.94
N ILE A 760 5.91 -4.67 -6.71
CA ILE A 760 4.93 -4.03 -7.60
C ILE A 760 5.62 -3.23 -8.71
N LEU A 761 6.71 -2.53 -8.39
CA LEU A 761 7.49 -1.74 -9.34
C LEU A 761 8.88 -2.33 -9.51
N LEU A 762 9.32 -2.47 -10.76
CA LEU A 762 10.67 -2.91 -11.13
C LEU A 762 11.39 -1.73 -11.78
N PHE A 763 12.56 -1.37 -11.27
CA PHE A 763 13.34 -0.24 -11.73
C PHE A 763 14.64 -0.67 -12.41
N SER A 764 15.10 0.12 -13.36
CA SER A 764 16.45 -0.01 -13.94
C SER A 764 17.52 0.64 -13.03
N PRO A 765 18.81 0.27 -13.13
CA PRO A 765 19.86 0.84 -12.28
C PRO A 765 19.91 2.38 -12.38
N ASP A 766 19.77 2.93 -13.59
CA ASP A 766 19.78 4.38 -13.80
C ASP A 766 18.58 5.07 -13.13
N GLN A 767 17.40 4.46 -13.19
CA GLN A 767 16.18 4.99 -12.57
C GLN A 767 16.30 5.03 -11.03
N VAL A 768 16.92 4.01 -10.43
CA VAL A 768 17.14 3.97 -8.98
C VAL A 768 18.19 5.01 -8.54
N CYS A 769 19.26 5.20 -9.31
CA CYS A 769 20.23 6.28 -9.07
C CYS A 769 19.55 7.66 -9.10
N ARG A 770 18.64 7.90 -10.06
CA ARG A 770 17.87 9.15 -10.11
C ARG A 770 16.88 9.31 -8.95
N MET A 771 16.22 8.24 -8.54
CA MET A 771 15.39 8.26 -7.34
C MET A 771 16.22 8.62 -6.10
N THR A 772 17.46 8.13 -6.02
CA THR A 772 18.41 8.49 -4.96
C THR A 772 18.78 9.97 -5.01
N ASP A 773 19.04 10.52 -6.20
CA ASP A 773 19.29 11.96 -6.38
C ASP A 773 18.11 12.81 -5.88
N TYR A 774 16.87 12.41 -6.19
CA TYR A 774 15.67 13.11 -5.70
C TYR A 774 15.55 13.08 -4.17
N ILE A 775 15.89 11.96 -3.51
CA ILE A 775 15.86 11.87 -2.04
C ILE A 775 16.90 12.82 -1.42
N ILE A 776 18.11 12.88 -2.00
CA ILE A 776 19.15 13.81 -1.55
C ILE A 776 18.70 15.26 -1.76
N GLU A 777 18.15 15.60 -2.92
CA GLU A 777 17.65 16.95 -3.20
C GLU A 777 16.49 17.36 -2.28
N GLU A 778 15.58 16.43 -1.94
CA GLU A 778 14.50 16.67 -0.97
C GLU A 778 15.06 17.04 0.41
N SER A 779 16.10 16.35 0.86
CA SER A 779 16.73 16.61 2.16
C SER A 779 17.40 17.99 2.21
N LEU A 780 18.09 18.38 1.13
CA LEU A 780 18.77 19.68 1.00
C LEU A 780 17.77 20.85 0.98
N MET A 781 16.63 20.70 0.27
CA MET A 781 15.57 21.73 0.20
C MET A 781 14.95 22.08 1.55
N LYS A 782 15.02 21.19 2.54
CA LYS A 782 14.39 21.37 3.86
C LYS A 782 15.38 21.85 4.93
N CYS A 783 16.67 21.55 4.80
CA CYS A 783 17.72 22.16 5.63
C CYS A 783 17.73 23.69 5.53
N GLU A 784 17.39 24.26 4.37
CA GLU A 784 17.27 25.72 4.19
C GLU A 784 16.08 26.34 4.97
N ARG A 785 15.11 25.53 5.45
CA ARG A 785 13.87 26.00 6.10
C ARG A 785 13.81 25.76 7.61
N GLY A 786 14.90 25.35 8.25
CA GLY A 786 15.04 25.29 9.71
C GLY A 786 14.21 24.22 10.43
N GLY A 787 13.81 23.14 9.75
CA GLY A 787 13.16 21.97 10.38
C GLY A 787 14.17 20.88 10.72
N GLU A 788 13.93 20.13 11.80
CA GLU A 788 14.78 19.00 12.23
C GLU A 788 15.00 18.00 11.06
N PRO A 789 16.27 17.68 10.71
CA PRO A 789 16.63 16.92 9.51
C PRO A 789 16.32 15.40 9.59
N GLU A 790 16.16 14.84 10.79
CA GLU A 790 16.25 13.38 11.03
C GLU A 790 14.99 12.57 10.65
N THR A 791 13.82 13.21 10.49
CA THR A 791 12.54 12.47 10.44
C THR A 791 12.03 12.10 9.04
N LYS A 792 12.64 12.62 7.96
CA LYS A 792 12.10 12.38 6.59
C LYS A 792 12.95 11.49 5.69
N LEU A 793 14.27 11.42 5.85
CA LEU A 793 15.11 10.45 5.11
C LEU A 793 14.62 9.02 5.42
N SER A 794 14.48 8.71 6.71
CA SER A 794 13.92 7.44 7.20
C SER A 794 12.53 7.09 6.64
N SER A 795 11.70 8.07 6.30
CA SER A 795 10.37 7.83 5.69
C SER A 795 10.42 7.39 4.22
N ARG A 796 11.50 7.73 3.51
CA ARG A 796 11.70 7.42 2.08
C ARG A 796 12.59 6.20 1.85
N VAL A 797 13.37 5.77 2.84
CA VAL A 797 14.17 4.53 2.76
C VAL A 797 13.34 3.29 2.39
N PRO A 798 12.10 3.09 2.86
CA PRO A 798 11.26 1.96 2.42
C PRO A 798 11.00 1.92 0.90
N LEU A 799 10.97 3.08 0.23
CA LEU A 799 10.82 3.17 -1.22
C LEU A 799 12.08 2.62 -1.93
N LEU A 800 13.27 2.95 -1.40
CA LEU A 800 14.53 2.38 -1.87
C LEU A 800 14.64 0.89 -1.53
N GLU A 801 14.20 0.45 -0.35
CA GLU A 801 14.21 -0.97 0.04
C GLU A 801 13.34 -1.81 -0.91
N GLN A 802 12.13 -1.35 -1.21
CA GLN A 802 11.21 -2.07 -2.10
C GLN A 802 11.62 -1.96 -3.58
N GLY A 803 12.34 -0.90 -3.97
CA GLY A 803 12.90 -0.71 -5.31
C GLY A 803 14.23 -1.42 -5.56
N CYS A 804 15.10 -1.56 -4.54
CA CYS A 804 16.45 -2.12 -4.63
C CYS A 804 16.48 -3.56 -4.15
N THR A 805 15.91 -4.47 -4.93
CA THR A 805 15.76 -5.87 -4.51
C THR A 805 16.90 -6.78 -4.93
N ASP A 806 17.67 -6.38 -5.93
CA ASP A 806 18.82 -7.13 -6.44
C ASP A 806 20.13 -6.51 -5.94
N GLN A 807 21.11 -7.37 -5.62
CA GLN A 807 22.44 -6.95 -5.18
C GLN A 807 23.13 -6.02 -6.20
N ILE A 808 22.77 -6.14 -7.49
CA ILE A 808 23.26 -5.30 -8.58
C ILE A 808 22.72 -3.87 -8.45
N LEU A 809 21.42 -3.71 -8.18
CA LEU A 809 20.81 -2.39 -7.99
C LEU A 809 21.35 -1.71 -6.74
N ILE A 810 21.46 -2.47 -5.64
CA ILE A 810 22.07 -1.97 -4.38
C ILE A 810 23.52 -1.51 -4.64
N SER A 811 24.32 -2.30 -5.36
CA SER A 811 25.69 -1.95 -5.71
C SER A 811 25.75 -0.68 -6.58
N SER A 812 24.82 -0.51 -7.54
CA SER A 812 24.76 0.71 -8.37
C SER A 812 24.43 1.97 -7.57
N VAL A 813 23.49 1.89 -6.62
CA VAL A 813 23.14 3.00 -5.72
C VAL A 813 24.30 3.35 -4.82
N VAL A 814 24.96 2.35 -4.24
CA VAL A 814 26.12 2.54 -3.35
C VAL A 814 27.28 3.17 -4.10
N HIS A 815 27.59 2.69 -5.31
CA HIS A 815 28.63 3.30 -6.15
C HIS A 815 28.28 4.74 -6.50
N HIS A 816 27.02 5.02 -6.84
CA HIS A 816 26.54 6.38 -7.12
C HIS A 816 26.67 7.32 -5.90
N LEU A 817 26.25 6.87 -4.71
CA LEU A 817 26.39 7.62 -3.46
C LEU A 817 27.86 7.91 -3.13
N VAL A 818 28.74 6.91 -3.27
CA VAL A 818 30.19 7.09 -3.07
C VAL A 818 30.75 8.11 -4.07
N THR A 819 30.33 8.07 -5.34
CA THR A 819 30.75 9.07 -6.33
C THR A 819 30.25 10.47 -5.98
N ILE A 820 29.03 10.64 -5.46
CA ILE A 820 28.50 11.94 -5.01
C ILE A 820 29.30 12.47 -3.82
N ILE A 821 29.61 11.61 -2.84
CA ILE A 821 30.38 11.98 -1.64
C ILE A 821 31.77 12.49 -2.01
N GLN A 822 32.39 11.89 -3.03
CA GLN A 822 33.70 12.28 -3.53
C GLN A 822 33.67 13.51 -4.44
N SER A 823 32.66 13.64 -5.31
CA SER A 823 32.61 14.66 -6.36
C SER A 823 31.87 15.95 -5.97
N GLU A 824 30.83 15.88 -5.11
CA GLU A 824 29.93 16.99 -4.81
C GLU A 824 29.92 17.37 -3.31
N PRO A 825 30.59 18.47 -2.91
CA PRO A 825 30.69 18.83 -1.49
C PRO A 825 29.36 19.28 -0.87
N ALA A 826 28.43 19.84 -1.66
CA ALA A 826 27.14 20.33 -1.18
C ALA A 826 26.16 19.18 -0.84
N ARG A 827 26.20 18.09 -1.60
CA ARG A 827 25.34 16.90 -1.40
C ARG A 827 25.96 15.87 -0.46
N ARG A 828 27.23 16.06 -0.07
CA ARG A 828 28.02 15.11 0.73
C ARG A 828 27.39 14.75 2.06
N GLY A 829 26.87 15.71 2.82
CA GLY A 829 26.25 15.45 4.14
C GLY A 829 25.04 14.54 4.02
N ALA A 830 24.05 14.96 3.22
CA ALA A 830 22.85 14.18 2.95
C ALA A 830 23.13 12.80 2.32
N ALA A 831 24.13 12.69 1.44
CA ALA A 831 24.54 11.41 0.86
C ALA A 831 25.19 10.48 1.90
N LYS A 832 25.95 11.01 2.86
CA LYS A 832 26.50 10.25 4.00
C LYS A 832 25.37 9.76 4.91
N ASP A 833 24.42 10.62 5.25
CA ASP A 833 23.29 10.29 6.12
C ASP A 833 22.38 9.23 5.47
N LEU A 834 22.09 9.37 4.17
CA LEU A 834 21.32 8.39 3.42
C LEU A 834 22.06 7.05 3.30
N LEU A 835 23.37 7.06 3.10
CA LEU A 835 24.19 5.84 3.09
C LEU A 835 24.18 5.14 4.46
N ALA A 836 24.24 5.91 5.54
CA ALA A 836 24.14 5.39 6.91
C ALA A 836 22.76 4.77 7.17
N GLU A 837 21.66 5.45 6.82
CA GLU A 837 20.29 4.91 6.98
C GLU A 837 20.05 3.68 6.08
N LEU A 838 20.56 3.68 4.85
CA LEU A 838 20.51 2.52 3.96
C LEU A 838 21.30 1.35 4.53
N TYR A 839 22.47 1.60 5.12
CA TYR A 839 23.25 0.58 5.80
C TYR A 839 22.51 0.00 7.02
N LEU A 840 21.82 0.84 7.80
CA LEU A 840 20.97 0.40 8.91
C LEU A 840 19.84 -0.52 8.44
N CYS A 841 19.24 -0.25 7.28
CA CYS A 841 18.16 -1.07 6.72
C CYS A 841 18.67 -2.31 5.97
N ILE A 842 19.80 -2.19 5.27
CA ILE A 842 20.41 -3.21 4.41
C ILE A 842 21.92 -3.32 4.72
N PRO A 843 22.32 -4.09 5.74
CA PRO A 843 23.72 -4.16 6.16
C PRO A 843 24.66 -4.83 5.16
N SER A 844 24.14 -5.57 4.18
CA SER A 844 24.94 -6.22 3.12
C SER A 844 25.68 -5.23 2.22
N ILE A 845 25.36 -3.93 2.29
CA ILE A 845 26.02 -2.84 1.54
C ILE A 845 27.53 -2.79 1.81
N ILE A 846 28.00 -3.15 3.01
CA ILE A 846 29.44 -3.15 3.33
C ILE A 846 30.25 -4.06 2.40
N SER A 847 29.67 -5.17 1.94
CA SER A 847 30.34 -6.11 1.04
C SER A 847 30.51 -5.59 -0.40
N SER A 848 29.88 -4.45 -0.73
CA SER A 848 29.84 -3.93 -2.11
C SER A 848 31.05 -3.05 -2.45
N SER A 849 31.65 -2.35 -1.49
CA SER A 849 32.82 -1.50 -1.71
C SER A 849 33.55 -1.14 -0.41
N ASP A 850 34.89 -1.25 -0.41
CA ASP A 850 35.74 -0.86 0.73
C ASP A 850 35.62 0.64 1.07
N ALA A 851 35.28 1.48 0.09
CA ALA A 851 35.10 2.92 0.28
C ALA A 851 33.92 3.25 1.22
N VAL A 852 32.92 2.37 1.33
CA VAL A 852 31.77 2.54 2.24
C VAL A 852 32.21 2.47 3.68
N VAL A 853 33.16 1.59 4.00
CA VAL A 853 33.66 1.39 5.37
C VAL A 853 34.40 2.62 5.87
N ASP A 854 35.14 3.31 4.98
CA ASP A 854 35.83 4.55 5.35
C ASP A 854 34.86 5.73 5.49
N VAL A 855 33.80 5.79 4.67
CA VAL A 855 32.76 6.81 4.78
C VAL A 855 31.93 6.67 6.06
N LEU A 856 31.60 5.44 6.46
CA LEU A 856 30.82 5.17 7.68
C LEU A 856 31.59 5.51 8.96
N LYS A 857 32.92 5.36 8.99
CA LYS A 857 33.76 5.75 10.14
C LYS A 857 33.71 7.26 10.45
N ASP A 858 33.45 8.08 9.43
CA ASP A 858 33.36 9.53 9.54
C ASP A 858 31.95 10.03 9.93
N THR A 859 30.98 9.13 10.10
CA THR A 859 29.57 9.49 10.36
C THR A 859 29.26 9.32 11.84
N GLU A 860 28.48 10.25 12.42
CA GLU A 860 28.08 10.12 13.83
C GLU A 860 27.19 8.89 14.02
N PRO A 861 27.36 8.13 15.13
CA PRO A 861 26.59 6.92 15.36
C PRO A 861 25.11 7.27 15.56
N GLN A 862 24.25 6.85 14.64
CA GLN A 862 22.81 7.07 14.73
C GLN A 862 22.20 6.20 15.85
N ILE A 863 21.67 6.85 16.89
CA ILE A 863 21.05 6.19 18.05
C ILE A 863 19.56 5.88 17.77
N SER A 864 18.91 6.62 16.86
CA SER A 864 17.50 6.50 16.51
C SER A 864 17.24 5.60 15.28
N GLY A 865 16.04 5.02 15.18
CA GLY A 865 15.60 4.15 14.07
C GLY A 865 15.45 2.67 14.44
N GLN A 866 14.55 1.94 13.77
CA GLN A 866 14.39 0.50 13.95
C GLN A 866 15.02 -0.23 12.77
N THR A 867 15.94 -1.16 13.03
CA THR A 867 16.51 -2.02 11.99
C THR A 867 16.06 -3.46 12.16
N LYS A 868 15.98 -4.18 11.04
CA LYS A 868 15.76 -5.64 11.08
C LYS A 868 16.87 -6.34 11.87
N VAL A 869 18.09 -5.80 11.84
CA VAL A 869 19.24 -6.36 12.57
C VAL A 869 19.21 -6.06 14.06
N ASP A 870 18.53 -5.00 14.50
CA ASP A 870 18.27 -4.78 15.94
C ASP A 870 17.42 -5.92 16.52
N VAL A 871 16.44 -6.42 15.76
CA VAL A 871 15.65 -7.60 16.19
C VAL A 871 16.53 -8.85 16.26
N LEU A 872 17.43 -9.05 15.29
CA LEU A 872 18.37 -10.17 15.29
C LEU A 872 19.36 -10.09 16.46
N SER A 873 19.98 -8.92 16.66
CA SER A 873 20.96 -8.70 17.73
C SER A 873 20.33 -8.81 19.11
N HIS A 874 19.12 -8.27 19.33
CA HIS A 874 18.35 -8.49 20.55
C HIS A 874 18.09 -9.99 20.78
N THR A 875 17.62 -10.70 19.76
CA THR A 875 17.28 -12.11 19.86
C THR A 875 18.51 -12.95 20.19
N LEU A 876 19.63 -12.68 19.54
CA LEU A 876 20.91 -13.36 19.78
C LEU A 876 21.47 -13.07 21.18
N LEU A 877 21.45 -11.80 21.63
CA LEU A 877 21.94 -11.41 22.96
C LEU A 877 21.06 -11.99 24.08
N LEU A 878 19.74 -12.02 23.91
CA LEU A 878 18.82 -12.70 24.83
C LEU A 878 19.06 -14.21 24.83
N ALA A 879 19.16 -14.83 23.65
CA ALA A 879 19.43 -16.26 23.51
C ALA A 879 20.75 -16.65 24.17
N LEU A 880 21.82 -15.86 24.02
CA LEU A 880 23.09 -16.04 24.72
C LEU A 880 22.88 -16.05 26.23
N SER A 881 22.13 -15.08 26.77
CA SER A 881 21.89 -15.01 28.21
C SER A 881 21.09 -16.21 28.74
N ILE A 882 20.16 -16.75 27.94
CA ILE A 882 19.32 -17.89 28.32
C ILE A 882 20.07 -19.23 28.14
N ALA A 883 20.93 -19.34 27.12
CA ALA A 883 21.65 -20.57 26.79
C ALA A 883 22.57 -21.06 27.91
N ASP A 884 23.12 -20.14 28.70
CA ASP A 884 23.96 -20.45 29.87
C ASP A 884 23.21 -21.11 31.04
N LEU A 885 21.87 -21.05 31.05
CA LEU A 885 21.04 -21.63 32.11
C LEU A 885 20.70 -23.11 31.88
N ASN A 886 20.68 -23.55 30.62
CA ASN A 886 20.18 -24.87 30.23
C ASN A 886 21.31 -25.76 29.68
N ARG A 887 21.50 -26.95 30.26
CA ARG A 887 22.54 -27.93 29.85
C ARG A 887 22.44 -28.36 28.37
N GLN A 888 21.23 -28.35 27.80
CA GLN A 888 20.98 -28.62 26.38
C GLN A 888 21.24 -27.41 25.48
N ALA A 889 21.08 -26.19 25.99
CA ALA A 889 21.36 -24.96 25.25
C ALA A 889 22.84 -24.56 25.30
N TYR A 890 23.62 -25.12 26.23
CA TYR A 890 25.06 -24.93 26.32
C TYR A 890 25.82 -25.38 25.06
N GLN A 891 25.34 -26.42 24.37
CA GLN A 891 25.92 -26.82 23.07
C GLN A 891 25.72 -25.73 22.00
N LYS A 892 24.61 -25.00 22.07
CA LYS A 892 24.29 -23.88 21.17
C LYS A 892 24.96 -22.56 21.59
N LEU A 893 25.55 -22.48 22.78
CA LEU A 893 26.26 -21.29 23.27
C LEU A 893 27.48 -20.96 22.40
N GLY A 894 28.22 -21.99 21.97
CA GLY A 894 29.36 -21.83 21.07
C GLY A 894 28.95 -21.22 19.73
N ASP A 895 27.85 -21.71 19.17
CA ASP A 895 27.28 -21.26 17.90
C ASP A 895 26.71 -19.83 17.98
N LEU A 896 26.02 -19.52 19.08
CA LEU A 896 25.50 -18.17 19.36
C LEU A 896 26.65 -17.16 19.52
N ASN A 897 27.71 -17.52 20.26
CA ASN A 897 28.89 -16.68 20.43
C ASN A 897 29.61 -16.44 19.10
N LEU A 898 29.66 -17.45 18.23
CA LEU A 898 30.22 -17.34 16.89
C LEU A 898 29.46 -16.31 16.05
N ALA A 899 28.13 -16.41 16.03
CA ALA A 899 27.26 -15.47 15.31
C ALA A 899 27.42 -14.04 15.84
N CYS A 900 27.45 -13.84 17.16
CA CYS A 900 27.60 -12.52 17.76
C CYS A 900 29.00 -11.92 17.54
N ARG A 901 30.07 -12.73 17.58
CA ARG A 901 31.42 -12.27 17.24
C ARG A 901 31.53 -11.89 15.77
N LYS A 902 30.92 -12.66 14.86
CA LYS A 902 30.87 -12.30 13.44
C LYS A 902 30.14 -10.97 13.26
N LEU A 903 28.97 -10.79 13.89
CA LEU A 903 28.20 -9.55 13.86
C LEU A 903 29.03 -8.36 14.38
N ALA A 904 29.71 -8.51 15.53
CA ALA A 904 30.60 -7.49 16.08
C ALA A 904 31.76 -7.13 15.13
N ALA A 905 32.28 -8.13 14.41
CA ALA A 905 33.40 -7.97 13.51
C ALA A 905 33.04 -7.30 12.19
N THR A 906 31.87 -7.62 11.60
CA THR A 906 31.42 -7.07 10.31
C THR A 906 30.58 -5.81 10.46
N HIS A 907 29.76 -5.73 11.50
CA HIS A 907 28.81 -4.64 11.73
C HIS A 907 28.96 -4.05 13.13
N PRO A 908 30.11 -3.40 13.43
CA PRO A 908 30.37 -2.87 14.76
C PRO A 908 29.36 -1.80 15.17
N GLU A 909 28.98 -0.90 14.26
CA GLU A 909 27.98 0.16 14.49
C GLU A 909 26.62 -0.38 14.96
N LEU A 910 26.17 -1.52 14.40
CA LEU A 910 24.88 -2.11 14.77
C LEU A 910 24.91 -2.71 16.18
N LEU A 911 26.05 -3.24 16.62
CA LEU A 911 26.21 -3.77 17.97
C LEU A 911 26.45 -2.68 19.01
N LEU A 912 27.10 -1.56 18.62
CA LEU A 912 27.29 -0.39 19.50
C LEU A 912 25.95 0.21 19.98
N ARG A 913 24.93 0.20 19.11
CA ARG A 913 23.55 0.60 19.47
C ARG A 913 22.95 -0.27 20.58
N GLN A 914 23.44 -1.51 20.73
CA GLN A 914 22.95 -2.51 21.67
C GLN A 914 23.71 -2.54 23.00
N LEU A 915 24.70 -1.66 23.20
CA LEU A 915 25.44 -1.57 24.46
C LEU A 915 24.56 -1.37 25.71
N PRO A 916 23.48 -0.56 25.68
CA PRO A 916 22.60 -0.43 26.85
C PRO A 916 21.94 -1.76 27.22
N MET A 917 21.55 -2.56 26.22
CA MET A 917 21.01 -3.89 26.44
C MET A 917 22.06 -4.82 27.06
N VAL A 918 23.30 -4.80 26.54
CA VAL A 918 24.43 -5.56 27.11
C VAL A 918 24.67 -5.18 28.58
N ALA A 919 24.67 -3.88 28.90
CA ALA A 919 24.81 -3.38 30.27
C ALA A 919 23.70 -3.92 31.19
N SER A 920 22.44 -3.85 30.74
CA SER A 920 21.29 -4.36 31.51
C SER A 920 21.34 -5.87 31.72
N LEU A 921 21.77 -6.64 30.71
CA LEU A 921 21.91 -8.09 30.79
C LEU A 921 23.03 -8.47 31.76
N LEU A 922 24.17 -7.78 31.73
CA LEU A 922 25.27 -7.99 32.68
C LEU A 922 24.84 -7.63 34.12
N HIS A 923 24.14 -6.51 34.31
CA HIS A 923 23.65 -6.08 35.63
C HIS A 923 22.64 -7.07 36.23
N SER A 924 21.77 -7.64 35.40
CA SER A 924 20.84 -8.70 35.83
C SER A 924 21.55 -9.95 36.37
N ARG A 925 22.82 -10.18 35.97
CA ARG A 925 23.62 -11.33 36.38
C ARG A 925 24.50 -11.04 37.60
N SER A 926 25.00 -9.82 37.76
CA SER A 926 25.73 -9.41 38.97
C SER A 926 24.81 -9.35 40.20
N GLY A 927 23.54 -8.99 40.03
CA GLY A 927 22.56 -8.89 41.14
C GLY A 927 22.01 -10.22 41.68
N VAL A 928 22.15 -11.34 40.96
CA VAL A 928 21.70 -12.67 41.42
C VAL A 928 22.82 -13.33 42.22
N GLY A 929 22.74 -13.21 43.54
CA GLY A 929 23.82 -13.48 44.50
C GLY A 929 24.64 -14.78 44.39
N THR A 930 25.93 -14.63 44.72
CA THR A 930 26.81 -15.54 45.48
C THR A 930 27.12 -16.96 44.99
N PHE A 931 26.73 -17.36 43.77
CA PHE A 931 27.10 -18.68 43.18
C PHE A 931 27.74 -18.63 41.77
N LEU A 932 28.24 -17.48 41.36
CA LEU A 932 28.59 -17.15 39.96
C LEU A 932 29.78 -17.92 39.34
N PHE A 933 30.73 -18.49 40.10
CA PHE A 933 31.91 -19.19 39.54
C PHE A 933 32.12 -20.62 40.07
N GLY A 934 31.32 -21.06 41.05
CA GLY A 934 31.58 -22.30 41.77
C GLY A 934 30.83 -23.54 41.28
N THR A 935 29.62 -23.39 40.72
CA THR A 935 28.73 -24.55 40.46
C THR A 935 27.92 -24.51 39.17
N ARG A 936 27.85 -23.37 38.47
CA ARG A 936 27.24 -23.25 37.13
C ARG A 936 28.20 -22.48 36.23
N ASN A 937 28.30 -22.87 34.95
CA ASN A 937 29.23 -22.34 33.93
C ASN A 937 28.99 -20.85 33.53
N GLN A 938 28.65 -19.99 34.48
CA GLN A 938 28.41 -18.57 34.29
C GLN A 938 29.65 -17.69 33.95
N PRO A 939 30.94 -18.10 34.08
CA PRO A 939 32.04 -17.28 33.54
C PRO A 939 32.04 -17.21 32.01
N SER A 940 31.42 -18.18 31.33
CA SER A 940 31.40 -18.23 29.86
C SER A 940 30.64 -17.04 29.26
N PHE A 941 29.55 -16.59 29.88
CA PHE A 941 28.81 -15.38 29.50
C PHE A 941 29.70 -14.12 29.53
N PHE A 942 30.39 -13.89 30.64
CA PHE A 942 31.26 -12.72 30.84
C PHE A 942 32.47 -12.73 29.91
N VAL A 943 33.05 -13.90 29.62
CA VAL A 943 34.12 -14.09 28.62
C VAL A 943 33.61 -13.79 27.21
N ASN A 944 32.41 -14.25 26.86
CA ASN A 944 31.82 -14.02 25.55
C ASN A 944 31.50 -12.53 25.33
N MET A 945 30.89 -11.87 26.33
CA MET A 945 30.60 -10.44 26.29
C MET A 945 31.87 -9.58 26.21
N LEU A 946 32.91 -9.91 26.99
CA LEU A 946 34.19 -9.20 26.92
C LEU A 946 34.87 -9.38 25.54
N GLY A 947 34.86 -10.60 25.00
CA GLY A 947 35.39 -10.88 23.67
C GLY A 947 34.65 -10.15 22.54
N MET A 948 33.36 -9.83 22.73
CA MET A 948 32.64 -8.95 21.79
C MET A 948 33.07 -7.49 21.93
N LEU A 949 33.22 -6.98 23.15
CA LEU A 949 33.70 -5.60 23.40
C LEU A 949 35.11 -5.38 22.85
N GLU A 950 35.99 -6.37 22.94
CA GLU A 950 37.34 -6.31 22.35
C GLU A 950 37.33 -6.15 20.82
N LEU A 951 36.35 -6.74 20.13
CA LEU A 951 36.20 -6.64 18.67
C LEU A 951 35.65 -5.28 18.22
N LEU A 952 34.97 -4.56 19.12
CA LEU A 952 34.40 -3.23 18.87
C LEU A 952 35.42 -2.08 19.02
N VAL A 953 36.64 -2.38 19.49
CA VAL A 953 37.74 -1.39 19.54
C VAL A 953 38.19 -1.08 18.10
N PRO A 954 38.32 0.21 17.69
CA PRO A 954 38.36 1.43 18.52
C PRO A 954 37.02 2.19 18.69
N GLN A 955 35.97 1.83 17.96
CA GLN A 955 34.70 2.59 17.90
C GLN A 955 33.91 2.59 19.23
N LEU A 956 34.21 1.63 20.12
CA LEU A 956 33.66 1.56 21.48
C LEU A 956 33.89 2.84 22.31
N PHE A 957 34.97 3.58 22.04
CA PHE A 957 35.41 4.73 22.85
C PHE A 957 34.99 6.08 22.26
N ALA A 958 33.97 6.11 21.40
CA ALA A 958 33.38 7.38 20.93
C ALA A 958 32.63 8.08 22.08
N ASP A 959 32.67 9.42 22.10
CA ASP A 959 32.15 10.25 23.20
C ASP A 959 30.68 9.96 23.56
N ALA A 960 29.86 9.57 22.56
CA ALA A 960 28.45 9.23 22.75
C ALA A 960 28.21 7.95 23.60
N PHE A 961 29.15 7.01 23.61
CA PHE A 961 29.00 5.70 24.27
C PHE A 961 29.78 5.57 25.59
N CYS A 962 30.67 6.52 25.90
CA CYS A 962 31.54 6.49 27.08
C CYS A 962 30.78 6.27 28.40
N HIS A 963 29.59 6.86 28.57
CA HIS A 963 28.75 6.65 29.75
C HIS A 963 28.33 5.19 29.93
N THR A 964 27.76 4.58 28.89
CA THR A 964 27.31 3.19 28.89
C THR A 964 28.48 2.21 29.04
N VAL A 965 29.63 2.52 28.46
CA VAL A 965 30.86 1.73 28.64
C VAL A 965 31.35 1.77 30.08
N ASN A 966 31.32 2.93 30.73
CA ASN A 966 31.66 3.07 32.15
C ASN A 966 30.69 2.27 33.05
N GLU A 967 29.38 2.23 32.73
CA GLU A 967 28.41 1.37 33.42
C GLU A 967 28.73 -0.12 33.26
N ILE A 968 29.08 -0.56 32.04
CA ILE A 968 29.49 -1.95 31.78
C ILE A 968 30.73 -2.30 32.60
N PHE A 969 31.74 -1.41 32.63
CA PHE A 969 32.95 -1.63 33.40
C PHE A 969 32.70 -1.65 34.91
N ASP A 970 31.78 -0.83 35.42
CA ASP A 970 31.35 -0.86 36.83
C ASP A 970 30.78 -2.26 37.18
N VAL A 971 29.94 -2.85 36.31
CA VAL A 971 29.39 -4.21 36.53
C VAL A 971 30.46 -5.30 36.53
N TYR A 972 31.49 -5.19 35.68
CA TYR A 972 32.62 -6.13 35.70
C TYR A 972 33.41 -6.02 37.01
N VAL A 973 33.67 -4.80 37.50
CA VAL A 973 34.35 -4.57 38.78
C VAL A 973 33.55 -5.15 39.95
N GLU A 974 32.23 -4.89 40.01
CA GLU A 974 31.34 -5.48 41.01
C GLU A 974 31.34 -7.02 40.97
N ALA A 975 31.31 -7.60 39.76
CA ALA A 975 31.40 -9.04 39.58
C ALA A 975 32.71 -9.59 40.15
N PHE A 976 33.87 -9.03 39.78
CA PHE A 976 35.15 -9.45 40.33
C PHE A 976 35.19 -9.35 41.86
N GLN A 977 34.66 -8.27 42.45
CA GLN A 977 34.62 -8.08 43.90
C GLN A 977 33.76 -9.13 44.63
N SER A 978 32.57 -9.42 44.12
CA SER A 978 31.69 -10.45 44.68
C SER A 978 32.36 -11.84 44.72
N HIS A 979 33.28 -12.08 43.78
CA HIS A 979 34.03 -13.32 43.66
C HIS A 979 35.25 -13.43 44.56
N LEU A 980 35.93 -12.31 44.86
CA LEU A 980 37.04 -12.28 45.80
C LEU A 980 36.63 -12.77 47.20
N VAL A 981 35.35 -12.57 47.58
CA VAL A 981 34.80 -12.96 48.88
C VAL A 981 34.61 -14.49 49.02
N PHE A 982 34.54 -15.26 47.93
CA PHE A 982 34.18 -16.69 47.94
C PHE A 982 35.27 -17.64 47.38
N MET A 983 36.54 -17.25 47.46
CA MET A 983 37.68 -18.01 46.91
C MET A 983 37.89 -19.39 47.59
N ARG A 984 37.37 -20.47 46.99
CA ARG A 984 37.63 -21.87 47.44
C ARG A 984 38.28 -22.81 46.41
N ASN A 985 38.29 -22.50 45.12
CA ASN A 985 38.78 -23.42 44.07
C ASN A 985 39.98 -22.86 43.26
N PRO A 986 41.02 -23.68 42.96
CA PRO A 986 42.21 -23.25 42.21
C PRO A 986 41.98 -23.11 40.70
N GLU A 987 41.15 -23.95 40.07
CA GLU A 987 40.89 -23.90 38.62
C GLU A 987 40.11 -22.63 38.20
N THR A 988 39.19 -22.17 39.06
CA THR A 988 38.44 -20.92 38.85
C THR A 988 39.33 -19.69 38.99
N ARG A 989 40.43 -19.78 39.74
CA ARG A 989 41.38 -18.67 39.93
C ARG A 989 42.13 -18.34 38.63
N GLU A 990 42.52 -19.35 37.86
CA GLU A 990 43.23 -19.15 36.59
C GLU A 990 42.32 -18.55 35.50
N LEU A 991 41.08 -19.03 35.39
CA LEU A 991 40.09 -18.49 34.45
C LEU A 991 39.74 -17.03 34.75
N VAL A 992 39.55 -16.69 36.02
CA VAL A 992 39.29 -15.31 36.46
C VAL A 992 40.52 -14.43 36.27
N ALA A 993 41.73 -14.94 36.50
CA ALA A 993 42.96 -14.19 36.24
C ALA A 993 43.14 -13.86 34.74
N ASN A 994 42.79 -14.79 33.85
CA ASN A 994 42.82 -14.56 32.40
C ASN A 994 41.76 -13.53 31.98
N LEU A 995 40.53 -13.65 32.50
CA LEU A 995 39.46 -12.68 32.24
C LEU A 995 39.83 -11.27 32.73
N LEU A 996 40.41 -11.19 33.93
CA LEU A 996 40.88 -9.94 34.52
C LEU A 996 42.01 -9.33 33.68
N ASN A 997 42.95 -10.14 33.20
CA ASN A 997 44.04 -9.65 32.35
C ASN A 997 43.53 -9.09 31.01
N ASN A 998 42.56 -9.76 30.39
CA ASN A 998 41.91 -9.29 29.16
C ASN A 998 41.12 -7.99 29.39
N PHE A 999 40.38 -7.91 30.51
CA PHE A 999 39.67 -6.70 30.91
C PHE A 999 40.63 -5.51 31.15
N LEU A 1000 41.76 -5.74 31.80
CA LEU A 1000 42.79 -4.71 32.02
C LEU A 1000 43.46 -4.26 30.71
N LEU A 1001 43.64 -5.17 29.74
CA LEU A 1001 44.11 -4.82 28.40
C LEU A 1001 43.10 -3.91 27.68
N LEU A 1002 41.80 -4.16 27.83
CA LEU A 1002 40.75 -3.29 27.28
C LEU A 1002 40.76 -1.90 27.93
N ILE A 1003 40.94 -1.81 29.25
CA ILE A 1003 41.11 -0.53 29.96
C ILE A 1003 42.38 0.20 29.48
N HIS A 1004 43.46 -0.52 29.23
CA HIS A 1004 44.67 0.10 28.68
C HIS A 1004 44.43 0.68 27.27
N ARG A 1005 43.63 0.00 26.44
CA ARG A 1005 43.19 0.50 25.12
C ARG A 1005 42.25 1.72 25.26
N TYR A 1006 41.39 1.76 26.28
CA TYR A 1006 40.53 2.92 26.59
C TYR A 1006 41.36 4.16 26.95
N LEU A 1007 42.39 3.97 27.78
CA LEU A 1007 43.34 5.03 28.16
C LEU A 1007 44.11 5.61 26.97
N GLN A 1008 44.39 4.80 25.93
CA GLN A 1008 45.09 5.23 24.72
C GLN A 1008 44.21 6.08 23.79
N HIS A 1009 42.89 5.84 23.74
CA HIS A 1009 41.96 6.54 22.84
C HIS A 1009 41.29 7.77 23.48
N SER A 1010 40.79 7.67 24.72
CA SER A 1010 40.02 8.73 25.39
C SER A 1010 40.56 8.97 26.81
N SER A 1011 41.63 9.74 26.88
CA SER A 1011 42.45 9.79 28.10
C SER A 1011 41.80 10.53 29.29
N THR A 1012 40.84 11.43 29.10
CA THR A 1012 40.25 12.27 30.17
C THR A 1012 39.15 11.55 30.96
N GLU A 1013 38.11 11.07 30.28
CA GLU A 1013 36.99 10.31 30.87
C GLU A 1013 37.44 8.99 31.50
N ALA A 1014 38.35 8.26 30.81
CA ALA A 1014 38.92 7.02 31.33
C ALA A 1014 39.69 7.22 32.65
N ARG A 1015 40.42 8.34 32.78
CA ARG A 1015 41.14 8.69 34.00
C ARG A 1015 40.19 9.02 35.16
N LEU A 1016 39.09 9.72 34.90
CA LEU A 1016 38.06 10.02 35.90
C LEU A 1016 37.39 8.73 36.41
N TRP A 1017 37.08 7.79 35.51
CA TRP A 1017 36.51 6.49 35.89
C TRP A 1017 37.48 5.64 36.72
N ILE A 1018 38.75 5.53 36.33
CA ILE A 1018 39.77 4.77 37.07
C ILE A 1018 39.98 5.34 38.47
N GLN A 1019 39.94 6.67 38.63
CA GLN A 1019 40.04 7.31 39.95
C GLN A 1019 38.87 6.92 40.87
N LYS A 1020 37.64 6.83 40.34
CA LYS A 1020 36.46 6.39 41.10
C LYS A 1020 36.58 4.94 41.57
N GLN A 1021 37.17 4.06 40.75
CA GLN A 1021 37.26 2.61 41.00
C GLN A 1021 38.59 2.14 41.64
N PHE A 1022 39.49 3.08 41.97
CA PHE A 1022 40.81 2.81 42.57
C PHE A 1022 40.81 1.87 43.80
N PRO A 1023 39.95 2.04 44.82
CA PRO A 1023 39.97 1.14 46.00
C PRO A 1023 39.70 -0.33 45.61
N ASN A 1024 38.85 -0.54 44.61
CA ASN A 1024 38.45 -1.87 44.15
C ASN A 1024 39.61 -2.58 43.43
N PHE A 1025 40.42 -1.85 42.66
CA PHE A 1025 41.64 -2.37 42.03
C PHE A 1025 42.74 -2.67 43.03
N GLN A 1026 42.82 -1.93 44.15
CA GLN A 1026 43.78 -2.20 45.23
C GLN A 1026 43.46 -3.52 45.95
N ASP A 1027 42.18 -3.78 46.22
CA ASP A 1027 41.72 -5.04 46.82
C ASP A 1027 42.02 -6.23 45.89
N MET A 1028 41.79 -6.08 44.57
CA MET A 1028 42.13 -7.08 43.55
C MET A 1028 43.64 -7.35 43.46
N ALA A 1029 44.48 -6.31 43.58
CA ALA A 1029 45.94 -6.42 43.55
C ALA A 1029 46.50 -7.30 44.67
N SER A 1030 45.86 -7.26 45.84
CA SER A 1030 46.27 -8.03 47.02
C SER A 1030 46.09 -9.54 46.83
N VAL A 1031 45.12 -9.96 45.99
CA VAL A 1031 44.76 -11.36 45.74
C VAL A 1031 45.46 -11.93 44.50
N PHE A 1032 45.76 -11.09 43.49
CA PHE A 1032 46.47 -11.47 42.26
C PHE A 1032 47.79 -10.69 42.08
N PRO A 1033 48.85 -11.00 42.85
CA PRO A 1033 50.12 -10.29 42.80
C PRO A 1033 50.93 -10.48 41.49
N ASP A 1034 50.58 -11.49 40.69
CA ASP A 1034 51.34 -11.90 39.49
C ASP A 1034 50.96 -11.12 38.22
N LEU A 1035 49.93 -10.27 38.25
CA LEU A 1035 49.45 -9.52 37.08
C LEU A 1035 50.21 -8.20 36.89
N MET A 1036 51.17 -8.19 35.97
CA MET A 1036 51.96 -7.00 35.61
C MET A 1036 51.10 -5.85 35.06
N SER A 1037 50.02 -6.14 34.33
CA SER A 1037 49.07 -5.16 33.76
C SER A 1037 48.40 -4.32 34.86
N LEU A 1038 47.99 -4.95 35.95
CA LEU A 1038 47.36 -4.30 37.10
C LEU A 1038 48.37 -3.43 37.89
N ARG A 1039 49.62 -3.89 38.02
CA ARG A 1039 50.71 -3.08 38.61
C ARG A 1039 51.05 -1.86 37.76
N THR A 1040 50.96 -1.98 36.43
CA THR A 1040 51.23 -0.88 35.49
C THR A 1040 50.13 0.19 35.53
N LEU A 1041 48.88 -0.22 35.71
CA LEU A 1041 47.73 0.68 35.93
C LEU A 1041 47.82 1.42 37.29
N LEU A 1042 48.26 0.73 38.34
CA LEU A 1042 48.42 1.31 39.69
C LEU A 1042 49.71 2.14 39.85
N ALA A 1043 50.70 1.97 38.96
CA ALA A 1043 51.96 2.70 39.00
C ALA A 1043 51.83 4.14 38.44
N GLY A 1044 51.37 5.07 39.28
CA GLY A 1044 51.70 6.51 39.32
C GLY A 1044 51.43 7.42 38.12
N THR A 1045 51.33 6.92 36.88
CA THR A 1045 51.24 7.71 35.65
C THR A 1045 49.80 8.03 35.22
N CYS A 1046 48.83 7.23 35.66
CA CYS A 1046 47.40 7.48 35.44
C CYS A 1046 46.78 8.45 36.48
N MET A 1047 47.54 8.83 37.52
CA MET A 1047 47.04 9.44 38.76
C MET A 1047 47.39 10.92 38.96
N HIS A 1048 47.88 11.63 37.94
CA HIS A 1048 47.99 13.09 38.05
C HIS A 1048 46.60 13.69 38.28
N HIS A 1049 46.41 14.31 39.45
CA HIS A 1049 45.18 14.99 39.87
C HIS A 1049 44.72 15.97 38.78
N TYR A 1050 43.54 15.74 38.22
CA TYR A 1050 42.87 16.74 37.39
C TYR A 1050 42.10 17.65 38.36
N GLN A 1051 42.69 18.79 38.73
CA GLN A 1051 41.94 19.87 39.37
C GLN A 1051 41.19 20.63 38.27
N PRO A 1052 39.86 20.81 38.36
CA PRO A 1052 39.12 21.63 37.41
C PRO A 1052 39.31 23.10 37.80
N ASP A 1053 40.17 23.84 37.11
CA ASP A 1053 40.26 25.29 37.29
C ASP A 1053 39.01 25.96 36.69
N SER A 1054 38.16 26.45 37.59
CA SER A 1054 37.13 27.45 37.33
C SER A 1054 37.78 28.82 37.15
N SER A 1055 37.62 29.46 35.99
CA SER A 1055 37.32 30.89 35.76
C SER A 1055 37.88 31.44 34.44
N GLU A 1056 37.16 32.41 33.91
CA GLU A 1056 37.18 32.98 32.57
C GLU A 1056 38.43 33.81 32.20
N ASN A 1057 38.61 33.95 30.87
CA ASN A 1057 39.14 35.10 30.13
C ASN A 1057 40.62 35.12 29.64
N LEU A 1058 40.70 35.48 28.34
CA LEU A 1058 41.76 36.16 27.58
C LEU A 1058 42.86 35.32 26.87
N LYS A 1059 42.69 35.28 25.53
CA LYS A 1059 43.64 35.57 24.43
C LYS A 1059 44.98 34.85 24.32
N ASP A 1060 45.19 34.36 23.10
CA ASP A 1060 46.43 34.32 22.32
C ASP A 1060 47.70 33.81 23.02
N SER A 1061 48.09 32.58 22.70
CA SER A 1061 49.47 32.27 22.30
C SER A 1061 49.54 30.92 21.59
N GLU A 1062 50.12 30.96 20.40
CA GLU A 1062 50.48 29.87 19.51
C GLU A 1062 51.44 28.82 20.14
N PRO A 1063 51.65 27.66 19.48
CA PRO A 1063 52.05 26.41 20.11
C PRO A 1063 53.54 26.36 20.46
N GLY A 1064 53.83 26.26 21.76
CA GLY A 1064 55.16 25.99 22.30
C GLY A 1064 55.34 24.52 22.62
N THR A 1065 56.05 23.82 21.75
CA THR A 1065 56.65 22.49 21.93
C THR A 1065 57.03 22.16 23.38
N SER A 1066 56.41 21.12 23.93
CA SER A 1066 56.95 20.31 25.02
C SER A 1066 56.44 18.88 24.84
N LYS A 1067 57.13 18.14 23.98
CA LYS A 1067 57.03 16.69 23.86
C LYS A 1067 57.36 16.07 25.23
N ALA A 1068 56.35 15.87 26.08
CA ALA A 1068 56.44 14.86 27.13
C ALA A 1068 56.21 13.51 26.43
N SER A 1069 57.30 12.98 25.89
CA SER A 1069 57.40 11.63 25.39
C SER A 1069 56.94 10.67 26.49
N PHE A 1070 55.74 10.12 26.35
CA PHE A 1070 55.55 8.71 26.67
C PHE A 1070 56.52 7.96 25.75
N GLN A 1071 57.75 7.74 26.23
CA GLN A 1071 58.58 6.69 25.70
C GLN A 1071 57.76 5.42 25.86
N SER A 1072 57.15 5.01 24.75
CA SER A 1072 56.91 3.63 24.37
C SER A 1072 57.54 2.63 25.33
N SER A 1073 56.83 2.32 26.42
CA SER A 1073 56.89 1.02 27.04
C SER A 1073 56.00 0.03 26.28
N SER A 1074 55.58 0.37 25.05
CA SER A 1074 55.12 -0.61 24.06
C SER A 1074 56.22 -1.61 23.70
N SER A 1075 57.51 -1.29 23.93
CA SER A 1075 58.59 -2.26 23.76
C SER A 1075 58.62 -3.39 24.80
N ALA A 1076 57.87 -3.30 25.92
CA ALA A 1076 57.80 -4.37 26.92
C ALA A 1076 56.50 -5.19 26.89
N MET A 1077 55.49 -4.77 26.13
CA MET A 1077 54.21 -5.50 26.01
C MET A 1077 53.81 -5.83 24.55
N GLN A 1078 54.46 -5.24 23.54
CA GLN A 1078 54.33 -5.62 22.12
C GLN A 1078 55.59 -6.27 21.54
N GLY A 1079 56.66 -6.38 22.32
CA GLY A 1079 57.71 -7.37 22.09
C GLY A 1079 57.33 -8.65 22.80
N CYS A 1080 56.57 -9.54 22.13
CA CYS A 1080 56.76 -10.94 22.45
C CYS A 1080 58.26 -11.18 22.23
N HIS A 1081 59.01 -11.47 23.29
CA HIS A 1081 60.22 -12.26 23.11
C HIS A 1081 59.79 -13.39 22.17
N MET A 1082 60.34 -13.43 20.95
CA MET A 1082 60.09 -14.52 20.02
C MET A 1082 60.38 -15.79 20.82
N ASN A 1083 59.33 -16.51 21.22
CA ASN A 1083 59.52 -17.78 21.92
C ASN A 1083 60.37 -18.65 20.97
N PRO A 1084 61.38 -19.37 21.44
CA PRO A 1084 62.24 -20.20 20.59
C PRO A 1084 61.42 -21.12 19.66
N ALA A 1085 60.30 -21.66 20.15
CA ALA A 1085 59.33 -22.45 19.38
C ALA A 1085 58.72 -21.74 18.14
N LEU A 1086 58.63 -20.41 18.14
CA LEU A 1086 58.07 -19.60 17.05
C LEU A 1086 59.08 -19.29 15.93
N ARG A 1087 60.38 -19.28 16.26
CA ARG A 1087 61.46 -19.27 15.25
C ARG A 1087 61.61 -20.66 14.62
N ASP A 1088 61.44 -21.71 15.42
CA ASP A 1088 61.58 -23.09 14.98
C ASP A 1088 60.51 -23.50 13.96
N LEU A 1089 59.26 -23.01 14.03
CA LEU A 1089 58.22 -23.28 13.02
C LEU A 1089 58.58 -22.73 11.63
N ARG A 1090 59.03 -21.48 11.56
CA ARG A 1090 59.42 -20.82 10.29
C ARG A 1090 60.68 -21.43 9.69
N LEU A 1091 61.67 -21.73 10.54
CA LEU A 1091 62.94 -22.38 10.14
C LEU A 1091 62.76 -23.86 9.77
N SER A 1092 61.79 -24.56 10.38
CA SER A 1092 61.50 -25.96 10.06
C SER A 1092 60.61 -26.11 8.82
N MET A 1093 59.82 -25.08 8.46
CA MET A 1093 59.09 -25.02 7.19
C MET A 1093 60.00 -24.80 5.98
N GLU A 1094 61.11 -24.07 6.16
CA GLU A 1094 62.15 -23.87 5.13
C GLU A 1094 63.01 -25.14 4.90
N ASN A 1095 62.96 -26.12 5.82
CA ASN A 1095 63.65 -27.40 5.69
C ASN A 1095 62.69 -28.50 5.18
N GLU A 1096 62.82 -28.87 3.90
CA GLU A 1096 62.01 -29.92 3.24
C GLU A 1096 62.08 -31.33 3.89
N ASN A 1097 62.98 -31.56 4.85
CA ASN A 1097 63.23 -32.84 5.53
C ASN A 1097 62.87 -32.85 7.03
N CYS A 1098 61.94 -31.99 7.49
CA CYS A 1098 61.55 -31.98 8.90
C CYS A 1098 60.74 -33.25 9.27
N ASN A 1099 61.08 -33.89 10.39
CA ASN A 1099 60.36 -35.08 10.86
C ASN A 1099 58.89 -34.71 11.17
N PRO A 1100 57.91 -35.50 10.70
CA PRO A 1100 56.49 -35.20 10.90
C PRO A 1100 56.06 -35.17 12.38
N GLU A 1101 56.82 -35.82 13.27
CA GLU A 1101 56.59 -35.84 14.72
C GLU A 1101 57.11 -34.56 15.41
N GLU A 1102 58.21 -33.99 14.93
CA GLU A 1102 58.78 -32.72 15.45
C GLU A 1102 57.86 -31.56 15.06
N MET A 1103 57.40 -31.52 13.81
CA MET A 1103 56.38 -30.55 13.35
C MET A 1103 55.09 -30.62 14.18
N PHE A 1104 54.60 -31.83 14.46
CA PHE A 1104 53.42 -32.02 15.29
C PHE A 1104 53.64 -31.58 16.76
N GLY A 1105 54.86 -31.78 17.29
CA GLY A 1105 55.27 -31.30 18.60
C GLY A 1105 55.24 -29.77 18.70
N ILE A 1106 55.85 -29.08 17.73
CA ILE A 1106 55.89 -27.60 17.71
C ILE A 1106 54.47 -27.02 17.53
N MET A 1107 53.62 -27.66 16.72
CA MET A 1107 52.22 -27.25 16.57
C MET A 1107 51.39 -27.45 17.85
N LYS A 1108 51.67 -28.48 18.65
CA LYS A 1108 51.03 -28.68 19.96
C LYS A 1108 51.49 -27.64 20.98
N GLU A 1109 52.76 -27.25 20.96
CA GLU A 1109 53.25 -26.14 21.77
C GLU A 1109 52.57 -24.82 21.37
N LEU A 1110 52.37 -24.61 20.07
CA LEU A 1110 51.63 -23.47 19.55
C LEU A 1110 50.15 -23.51 19.96
N GLU A 1111 49.49 -24.67 20.01
CA GLU A 1111 48.12 -24.85 20.53
C GLU A 1111 48.03 -24.44 22.02
N MET A 1112 49.01 -24.82 22.84
CA MET A 1112 49.07 -24.45 24.26
C MET A 1112 49.31 -22.95 24.49
N ILE A 1113 50.05 -22.29 23.60
CA ILE A 1113 50.24 -20.83 23.64
C ILE A 1113 48.97 -20.13 23.17
N ALA A 1114 48.36 -20.63 22.09
CA ALA A 1114 47.15 -20.08 21.49
C ALA A 1114 45.92 -20.16 22.40
N SER A 1115 45.83 -21.19 23.25
CA SER A 1115 44.76 -21.29 24.25
C SER A 1115 44.83 -20.19 25.33
N ARG A 1116 46.00 -19.58 25.53
CA ARG A 1116 46.23 -18.49 26.50
C ARG A 1116 46.24 -17.11 25.85
N ARG A 1117 46.80 -17.01 24.64
CA ARG A 1117 46.87 -15.77 23.84
C ARG A 1117 46.55 -16.06 22.37
N PRO A 1118 45.28 -16.02 21.98
CA PRO A 1118 44.86 -16.30 20.60
C PRO A 1118 45.32 -15.24 19.59
N GLU A 1119 45.69 -14.02 20.03
CA GLU A 1119 46.24 -12.95 19.17
C GLU A 1119 47.54 -13.38 18.43
N VAL A 1120 48.32 -14.31 19.01
CA VAL A 1120 49.56 -14.82 18.42
C VAL A 1120 49.31 -15.59 17.12
N LEU A 1121 48.11 -16.13 16.93
CA LEU A 1121 47.76 -16.91 15.74
C LEU A 1121 47.64 -16.06 14.47
N LEU A 1122 47.42 -14.75 14.59
CA LEU A 1122 47.23 -13.86 13.44
C LEU A 1122 48.50 -13.72 12.59
N SER A 1123 49.69 -13.84 13.19
CA SER A 1123 50.96 -13.74 12.47
C SER A 1123 51.38 -15.02 11.72
N TYR A 1124 50.67 -16.14 11.90
CA TYR A 1124 51.01 -17.45 11.31
C TYR A 1124 49.91 -18.01 10.40
N GLN A 1125 48.93 -17.19 9.99
CA GLN A 1125 47.79 -17.66 9.18
C GLN A 1125 48.23 -18.20 7.81
N ASP A 1126 49.14 -17.50 7.12
CA ASP A 1126 49.68 -17.93 5.82
C ASP A 1126 50.47 -19.23 5.94
N ASP A 1127 51.28 -19.35 7.01
CA ASP A 1127 52.09 -20.52 7.30
C ASP A 1127 51.21 -21.76 7.59
N LEU A 1128 50.14 -21.58 8.38
CA LEU A 1128 49.17 -22.64 8.68
C LEU A 1128 48.36 -23.05 7.44
N GLN A 1129 48.00 -22.10 6.57
CA GLN A 1129 47.34 -22.38 5.29
C GLN A 1129 48.24 -23.19 4.35
N CYS A 1130 49.53 -22.86 4.28
CA CYS A 1130 50.50 -23.63 3.51
C CYS A 1130 50.65 -25.06 4.03
N ILE A 1131 50.65 -25.27 5.35
CA ILE A 1131 50.71 -26.61 5.97
C ILE A 1131 49.47 -27.43 5.64
N VAL A 1132 48.27 -26.83 5.66
CA VAL A 1132 47.02 -27.52 5.31
C VAL A 1132 47.03 -28.00 3.85
N LEU A 1133 47.58 -27.20 2.93
CA LEU A 1133 47.59 -27.51 1.50
C LEU A 1133 48.76 -28.42 1.08
N SER A 1134 49.90 -28.35 1.79
CA SER A 1134 51.16 -28.97 1.35
C SER A 1134 51.59 -30.19 2.17
N SER A 1135 51.09 -30.39 3.39
CA SER A 1135 51.62 -31.46 4.27
C SER A 1135 51.02 -32.85 4.00
N LEU A 1136 51.86 -33.89 4.10
CA LEU A 1136 51.48 -35.29 3.89
C LEU A 1136 50.85 -35.93 5.14
N ASN A 1137 51.11 -35.37 6.34
CA ASN A 1137 50.64 -35.90 7.61
C ASN A 1137 49.25 -35.35 8.00
N MET A 1138 48.26 -36.23 8.11
CA MET A 1138 46.88 -35.89 8.46
C MET A 1138 46.71 -35.32 9.87
N ALA A 1139 47.54 -35.74 10.83
CA ALA A 1139 47.48 -35.21 12.20
C ALA A 1139 47.89 -33.72 12.21
N CYS A 1140 48.93 -33.36 11.44
CA CYS A 1140 49.35 -31.97 11.25
C CYS A 1140 48.31 -31.16 10.46
N CYS A 1141 47.76 -31.69 9.37
CA CYS A 1141 46.67 -31.03 8.63
C CYS A 1141 45.47 -30.71 9.54
N SER A 1142 45.02 -31.68 10.34
CA SER A 1142 43.87 -31.50 11.24
C SER A 1142 44.12 -30.48 12.36
N LEU A 1143 45.35 -30.44 12.90
CA LEU A 1143 45.76 -29.51 13.94
C LEU A 1143 45.94 -28.10 13.37
N ALA A 1144 46.54 -27.98 12.18
CA ALA A 1144 46.71 -26.70 11.48
C ALA A 1144 45.34 -26.10 11.15
N PHE A 1145 44.42 -26.92 10.63
CA PHE A 1145 43.06 -26.50 10.32
C PHE A 1145 42.29 -26.03 11.55
N ARG A 1146 42.47 -26.71 12.70
CA ARG A 1146 41.84 -26.31 13.97
C ARG A 1146 42.40 -24.99 14.49
N LEU A 1147 43.72 -24.81 14.45
CA LEU A 1147 44.39 -23.58 14.91
C LEU A 1147 44.04 -22.40 14.00
N LEU A 1148 43.97 -22.64 12.70
CA LEU A 1148 43.55 -21.65 11.73
C LEU A 1148 42.08 -21.24 12.00
N LEU A 1149 41.18 -22.21 12.21
CA LEU A 1149 39.79 -21.91 12.56
C LEU A 1149 39.67 -21.18 13.91
N GLN A 1150 40.51 -21.52 14.90
CA GLN A 1150 40.58 -20.81 16.17
C GLN A 1150 41.03 -19.34 16.00
N SER A 1151 41.95 -19.07 15.08
CA SER A 1151 42.37 -17.71 14.74
C SER A 1151 41.21 -16.90 14.14
N ILE A 1152 40.42 -17.51 13.24
CA ILE A 1152 39.28 -16.85 12.60
C ILE A 1152 38.12 -16.66 13.59
N ARG A 1153 37.91 -17.59 14.53
CA ARG A 1153 36.95 -17.41 15.65
C ARG A 1153 37.32 -16.25 16.57
N HIS A 1154 38.60 -15.97 16.72
CA HIS A 1154 39.08 -14.84 17.51
C HIS A 1154 38.94 -13.53 16.74
N ALA A 1155 39.32 -13.51 15.45
CA ALA A 1155 39.19 -12.34 14.58
C ALA A 1155 38.43 -12.71 13.29
N PRO A 1156 37.08 -12.60 13.26
CA PRO A 1156 36.28 -13.00 12.10
C PRO A 1156 36.57 -12.16 10.85
N ARG A 1157 37.19 -10.99 10.99
CA ARG A 1157 37.58 -10.11 9.87
C ARG A 1157 38.59 -10.77 8.92
N THR A 1158 39.43 -11.68 9.40
CA THR A 1158 40.43 -12.37 8.56
C THR A 1158 39.84 -13.55 7.78
N ALA A 1159 38.55 -13.88 7.97
CA ALA A 1159 37.90 -15.00 7.29
C ALA A 1159 38.00 -14.89 5.76
N GLY A 1160 37.92 -13.67 5.22
CA GLY A 1160 38.00 -13.40 3.78
C GLY A 1160 39.32 -13.86 3.14
N GLN A 1161 40.43 -13.75 3.86
CA GLN A 1161 41.77 -14.11 3.37
C GLN A 1161 41.92 -15.63 3.18
N PHE A 1162 41.19 -16.42 3.97
CA PHE A 1162 41.28 -17.89 3.93
C PHE A 1162 40.33 -18.55 2.93
N ILE A 1163 39.43 -17.81 2.27
CA ILE A 1163 38.41 -18.38 1.38
C ILE A 1163 39.03 -19.12 0.20
N SER A 1164 40.06 -18.54 -0.42
CA SER A 1164 40.77 -19.17 -1.54
C SER A 1164 41.40 -20.50 -1.13
N GLY A 1165 42.06 -20.53 0.02
CA GLY A 1165 42.63 -21.75 0.61
C GLY A 1165 41.57 -22.78 0.98
N TYR A 1166 40.43 -22.34 1.52
CA TYR A 1166 39.32 -23.22 1.87
C TYR A 1166 38.64 -23.84 0.64
N LEU A 1167 38.43 -23.05 -0.43
CA LEU A 1167 37.91 -23.55 -1.70
C LEU A 1167 38.87 -24.55 -2.37
N GLN A 1168 40.19 -24.34 -2.22
CA GLN A 1168 41.20 -25.31 -2.64
C GLN A 1168 41.16 -26.58 -1.79
N CYS A 1169 40.89 -26.49 -0.48
CA CYS A 1169 40.68 -27.67 0.38
C CYS A 1169 39.47 -28.49 -0.05
N LEU A 1170 38.35 -27.84 -0.39
CA LEU A 1170 37.15 -28.49 -0.92
C LEU A 1170 37.36 -29.08 -2.33
N GLY A 1171 38.25 -28.48 -3.13
CA GLY A 1171 38.60 -28.91 -4.49
C GLY A 1171 39.80 -29.86 -4.57
N SER A 1172 40.35 -30.31 -3.44
CA SER A 1172 41.53 -31.18 -3.41
C SER A 1172 41.19 -32.61 -3.86
N ASP A 1173 42.13 -33.26 -4.54
CA ASP A 1173 42.03 -34.69 -4.90
C ASP A 1173 42.07 -35.62 -3.66
N ARG A 1174 42.50 -35.09 -2.50
CA ARG A 1174 42.61 -35.84 -1.24
C ARG A 1174 41.28 -35.85 -0.48
N ARG A 1175 40.62 -37.01 -0.45
CA ARG A 1175 39.33 -37.22 0.24
C ARG A 1175 39.35 -36.85 1.73
N GLU A 1176 40.47 -37.07 2.42
CA GLU A 1176 40.59 -36.82 3.85
C GLU A 1176 40.58 -35.31 4.19
N ILE A 1177 41.18 -34.48 3.33
CA ILE A 1177 41.16 -33.01 3.48
C ILE A 1177 39.76 -32.47 3.17
N VAL A 1178 39.12 -33.00 2.13
CA VAL A 1178 37.73 -32.66 1.79
C VAL A 1178 36.79 -33.00 2.94
N GLN A 1179 36.98 -34.14 3.61
CA GLN A 1179 36.16 -34.53 4.77
C GLN A 1179 36.38 -33.59 5.97
N ILE A 1180 37.63 -33.23 6.30
CA ILE A 1180 37.93 -32.28 7.38
C ILE A 1180 37.32 -30.90 7.08
N ALA A 1181 37.40 -30.45 5.83
CA ALA A 1181 36.79 -29.20 5.40
C ALA A 1181 35.25 -29.28 5.51
N LEU A 1182 34.62 -30.35 5.04
CA LEU A 1182 33.17 -30.54 5.11
C LEU A 1182 32.67 -30.63 6.57
N GLU A 1183 33.36 -31.32 7.47
CA GLU A 1183 32.98 -31.41 8.89
C GLU A 1183 33.00 -30.04 9.60
N ARG A 1184 33.86 -29.12 9.15
CA ARG A 1184 34.01 -27.77 9.71
C ARG A 1184 33.33 -26.68 8.89
N LEU A 1185 32.62 -27.06 7.83
CA LEU A 1185 31.87 -26.16 6.96
C LEU A 1185 30.82 -25.33 7.69
N PRO A 1186 30.01 -25.86 8.63
CA PRO A 1186 29.00 -25.07 9.32
C PRO A 1186 29.60 -23.88 10.08
N GLU A 1187 30.70 -24.12 10.80
CA GLU A 1187 31.39 -23.10 11.59
C GLU A 1187 32.06 -22.05 10.69
N PHE A 1188 32.67 -22.48 9.57
CA PHE A 1188 33.34 -21.57 8.64
C PHE A 1188 32.35 -20.72 7.84
N VAL A 1189 31.21 -21.27 7.41
CA VAL A 1189 30.18 -20.53 6.67
C VAL A 1189 29.58 -19.40 7.50
N VAL A 1190 29.38 -19.60 8.81
CA VAL A 1190 28.92 -18.53 9.71
C VAL A 1190 29.98 -17.42 9.84
N LEU A 1191 31.25 -17.78 9.95
CA LEU A 1191 32.37 -16.81 10.01
C LEU A 1191 32.58 -16.06 8.68
N ALA A 1192 32.27 -16.70 7.55
CA ALA A 1192 32.41 -16.14 6.20
C ALA A 1192 31.04 -15.95 5.52
N GLN A 1193 30.07 -15.40 6.25
CA GLN A 1193 28.68 -15.23 5.78
C GLN A 1193 28.55 -14.53 4.41
N GLU A 1194 29.42 -13.57 4.12
CA GLU A 1194 29.49 -12.84 2.84
C GLU A 1194 29.73 -13.75 1.62
N HIS A 1195 30.46 -14.85 1.82
CA HIS A 1195 30.80 -15.82 0.76
C HIS A 1195 30.12 -17.18 0.98
N GLY A 1196 29.13 -17.23 1.87
CA GLY A 1196 28.42 -18.47 2.23
C GLY A 1196 27.78 -19.15 1.02
N SER A 1197 27.22 -18.39 0.07
CA SER A 1197 26.61 -18.93 -1.15
C SER A 1197 27.63 -19.70 -2.01
N ILE A 1198 28.82 -19.11 -2.23
CA ILE A 1198 29.90 -19.72 -3.02
C ILE A 1198 30.43 -20.98 -2.33
N LEU A 1199 30.62 -20.93 -1.00
CA LEU A 1199 31.09 -22.06 -0.20
C LEU A 1199 30.10 -23.23 -0.22
N LEU A 1200 28.81 -22.95 -0.03
CA LEU A 1200 27.75 -23.96 -0.05
C LEU A 1200 27.55 -24.53 -1.46
N GLN A 1201 27.60 -23.71 -2.51
CA GLN A 1201 27.54 -24.17 -3.90
C GLN A 1201 28.72 -25.08 -4.23
N LYS A 1202 29.93 -24.73 -3.77
CA LYS A 1202 31.11 -25.58 -3.96
C LYS A 1202 31.02 -26.88 -3.17
N ALA A 1203 30.58 -26.84 -1.92
CA ALA A 1203 30.38 -28.05 -1.10
C ALA A 1203 29.30 -28.97 -1.69
N PHE A 1204 28.25 -28.40 -2.29
CA PHE A 1204 27.23 -29.14 -3.01
C PHE A 1204 27.79 -29.78 -4.29
N GLN A 1205 28.54 -29.02 -5.10
CA GLN A 1205 29.23 -29.53 -6.29
C GLN A 1205 30.16 -30.69 -5.96
N VAL A 1206 30.94 -30.57 -4.89
CA VAL A 1206 31.87 -31.60 -4.41
C VAL A 1206 31.12 -32.86 -3.97
N GLY A 1207 29.98 -32.71 -3.28
CA GLY A 1207 29.12 -33.83 -2.93
C GLY A 1207 28.66 -34.63 -4.15
N ILE A 1208 28.29 -33.93 -5.23
CA ILE A 1208 27.88 -34.54 -6.50
C ILE A 1208 29.06 -35.21 -7.23
N SER A 1209 30.23 -34.58 -7.25
CA SER A 1209 31.37 -35.06 -8.04
C SER A 1209 32.19 -36.15 -7.33
N THR A 1210 32.20 -36.20 -5.99
CA THR A 1210 33.10 -37.07 -5.22
C THR A 1210 32.42 -38.16 -4.39
N ASN A 1211 31.09 -38.34 -4.48
CA ASN A 1211 30.31 -39.29 -3.66
C ASN A 1211 30.54 -39.14 -2.13
N VAL A 1212 30.84 -37.92 -1.67
CA VAL A 1212 30.98 -37.60 -0.24
C VAL A 1212 29.67 -36.99 0.27
N ASN A 1213 29.23 -37.37 1.47
CA ASN A 1213 27.98 -36.87 2.06
C ASN A 1213 28.14 -35.43 2.58
N SER A 1214 28.00 -34.44 1.69
CA SER A 1214 28.01 -33.01 2.04
C SER A 1214 26.66 -32.49 2.56
N ALA A 1215 25.59 -33.28 2.44
CA ALA A 1215 24.24 -32.84 2.77
C ALA A 1215 24.04 -32.56 4.27
N VAL A 1216 24.70 -33.30 5.17
CA VAL A 1216 24.60 -33.06 6.63
C VAL A 1216 25.27 -31.73 7.00
N PRO A 1217 26.54 -31.48 6.64
CA PRO A 1217 27.18 -30.17 6.87
C PRO A 1217 26.44 -28.98 6.26
N ILE A 1218 25.88 -29.13 5.04
CA ILE A 1218 25.12 -28.04 4.41
C ILE A 1218 23.83 -27.75 5.20
N THR A 1219 23.14 -28.78 5.69
CA THR A 1219 21.92 -28.59 6.48
C THR A 1219 22.25 -27.91 7.81
N GLU A 1220 23.31 -28.35 8.49
CA GLU A 1220 23.78 -27.73 9.74
C GLU A 1220 24.20 -26.27 9.53
N ALA A 1221 24.91 -25.96 8.44
CA ALA A 1221 25.27 -24.59 8.08
C ALA A 1221 24.02 -23.70 7.90
N LEU A 1222 22.99 -24.20 7.21
CA LEU A 1222 21.72 -23.48 7.01
C LEU A 1222 20.95 -23.31 8.33
N MET A 1223 20.93 -24.32 9.21
CA MET A 1223 20.32 -24.19 10.53
C MET A 1223 21.02 -23.13 11.40
N LEU A 1224 22.36 -23.08 11.35
CA LEU A 1224 23.14 -22.09 12.08
C LEU A 1224 22.93 -20.66 11.55
N LEU A 1225 22.82 -20.49 10.23
CA LEU A 1225 22.47 -19.19 9.63
C LEU A 1225 21.05 -18.75 10.03
N ASN A 1226 20.10 -19.68 10.05
CA ASN A 1226 18.71 -19.41 10.45
C ASN A 1226 18.55 -19.14 11.96
N LEU A 1227 19.51 -19.56 12.79
CA LEU A 1227 19.51 -19.30 14.23
C LEU A 1227 19.52 -17.79 14.56
N GLN A 1228 20.06 -16.97 13.64
CA GLN A 1228 20.06 -15.52 13.76
C GLN A 1228 18.64 -14.91 13.70
N TYR A 1229 17.70 -15.56 12.99
CA TYR A 1229 16.37 -15.02 12.69
C TYR A 1229 15.30 -15.27 13.75
N GLY A 1230 15.62 -16.00 14.83
CA GLY A 1230 14.70 -16.24 15.94
C GLY A 1230 13.43 -16.99 15.53
N ASN A 1231 13.47 -18.32 15.54
CA ASN A 1231 12.26 -19.13 15.43
C ASN A 1231 11.53 -19.23 16.77
#